data_AF-A0AAN7B8B3-F1
#
_entry.id   AF-A0AAN7B8B3-F1
#
_cell.length_a   1.000
_cell.length_b   1.000
_cell.length_c   1.000
_cell.angle_alpha   90.00
_cell.angle_beta   90.00
_cell.angle_gamma   90.00
#
_symmetry.space_group_name_H-M   'P 1'
#
loop_
_entity.id
_entity.type
_entity.pdbx_description
1 polymer ?
#
loop_
_entity_poly.entity_id
_entity_poly.type
_entity_poly.pdbx_seq_one_letter_code
_entity_poly.pdbx_strand_id
1 'polypeptide(L)'
;YTQFLEFYERVIFFRRLSPEQQERIDSHLRRIHVLRKAVEYDEKDGKIGKLLIDNMSFSMEEWKKSELFAMNIERVRVWRSDRGQPNGESEPRAFPREVNPQWVYDVERDSRCSIVSFPKSGHGEEHGVACIKEINVYEALKKGHNNHLTQARAQGIPNETINYFHVPANNMTWVEKAMSRYYGVDDVDFDAIDREPRPGKLSGAYMLLRSMFWKGQENVGSRHMWPMCENVSTERGAASSSTPDNIALFAPFLHWDTDWSRRLLLEVVTEEEECGKTIEEKRYREHLRRARSDRHHLQDRIDEHDFNPSLDSPEQPKLFKKSVTFSDIVPEVLAPYPKLSRHFQSRIFRRDPLSGRLLAGHKLGQVLIDAARLHGAMVWMRDKSMIRRFLHHDPPLHPRRTLYQAAYTRKSMHWRDDQDSRKVARAVMVDQLWMWVLDGRSLITFFPSRYGVDYRDPSGVHELVKRRLRNLPRGQIRTVYDLALIVLSEVTNVFFDRAKTQDNQPQVLDTFERSIGDIIHQQAISVNRLQVLSGKIASVMSLPSSDQSLTWTIHFARRVAADIKLHNDIDTIIEQLDTMLMIKNQQIEVMTKFAKNAADILDPPGLWHASTNWSYSGEKSKQRKENYLHFKANADAILENIHGHVRQLERLRQRAEDVSARLEKQLALEQQQASAFNDWQNAKRVEKAADQGRAVMMFTSVTIVFLPLSFMTSLFWNEQQHLYTFRRR
;
A
#
# COMPACT_ATOMS: atom_id res chain seq x y z
N TYR A 1 -37.26 1.90 -14.44
CA TYR A 1 -37.31 0.47 -14.79
C TYR A 1 -35.88 -0.01 -15.02
N THR A 2 -35.22 -0.43 -13.95
CA THR A 2 -33.82 -0.84 -13.92
C THR A 2 -33.68 -2.25 -14.45
N GLN A 3 -32.79 -2.38 -15.43
CA GLN A 3 -32.43 -3.55 -16.21
C GLN A 3 -31.76 -4.63 -15.34
N PHE A 4 -32.54 -5.38 -14.57
CA PHE A 4 -32.07 -6.65 -14.01
C PHE A 4 -32.37 -7.74 -15.05
N LEU A 5 -31.33 -8.21 -15.73
CA LEU A 5 -31.40 -9.47 -16.49
C LEU A 5 -31.90 -10.56 -15.54
N GLU A 6 -33.05 -11.15 -15.82
CA GLU A 6 -33.52 -12.30 -15.05
C GLU A 6 -32.60 -13.48 -15.35
N PHE A 7 -32.13 -14.20 -14.32
CA PHE A 7 -31.02 -15.17 -14.39
C PHE A 7 -31.19 -16.26 -15.48
N TYR A 8 -32.42 -16.56 -15.93
CA TYR A 8 -32.71 -17.55 -16.98
C TYR A 8 -32.50 -17.04 -18.40
N GLU A 9 -32.49 -15.73 -18.63
CA GLU A 9 -32.26 -15.18 -19.97
C GLU A 9 -30.79 -15.34 -20.39
N ARG A 10 -29.90 -15.83 -19.54
CA ARG A 10 -28.44 -15.85 -19.76
C ARG A 10 -28.02 -16.48 -21.09
N VAL A 11 -28.64 -17.59 -21.51
CA VAL A 11 -28.28 -18.28 -22.77
C VAL A 11 -28.82 -17.52 -23.97
N ILE A 12 -30.07 -17.04 -23.89
CA ILE A 12 -30.71 -16.25 -24.94
C ILE A 12 -29.99 -14.92 -25.10
N PHE A 13 -29.70 -14.25 -23.99
CA PHE A 13 -28.88 -13.04 -23.92
C PHE A 13 -27.52 -13.29 -24.51
N PHE A 14 -26.80 -14.33 -24.09
CA PHE A 14 -25.50 -14.67 -24.66
C PHE A 14 -25.56 -14.85 -26.18
N ARG A 15 -26.56 -15.58 -26.70
CA ARG A 15 -26.78 -15.76 -28.15
C ARG A 15 -27.17 -14.46 -28.88
N ARG A 16 -27.79 -13.50 -28.21
CA ARG A 16 -28.14 -12.17 -28.74
C ARG A 16 -26.95 -11.21 -28.81
N LEU A 17 -25.87 -11.50 -28.11
CA LEU A 17 -24.66 -10.67 -28.14
C LEU A 17 -23.91 -10.83 -29.45
N SER A 18 -23.12 -9.82 -29.84
CA SER A 18 -22.25 -9.93 -31.01
C SER A 18 -21.21 -11.05 -30.82
N PRO A 19 -20.67 -11.64 -31.90
CA PRO A 19 -19.63 -12.67 -31.80
C PRO A 19 -18.44 -12.24 -30.93
N GLU A 20 -18.01 -10.97 -31.05
CA GLU A 20 -16.95 -10.39 -30.21
C GLU A 20 -17.33 -10.37 -28.72
N GLN A 21 -18.57 -10.00 -28.40
CA GLN A 21 -19.06 -9.97 -27.01
C GLN A 21 -19.18 -11.39 -26.42
N GLN A 22 -19.61 -12.37 -27.24
CA GLN A 22 -19.65 -13.78 -26.85
C GLN A 22 -18.25 -14.33 -26.55
N GLU A 23 -17.30 -14.10 -27.45
CA GLU A 23 -15.90 -14.52 -27.28
C GLU A 23 -15.28 -13.91 -26.01
N ARG A 24 -15.58 -12.64 -25.72
CA ARG A 24 -15.13 -11.98 -24.50
C ARG A 24 -15.66 -12.64 -23.24
N ILE A 25 -16.96 -12.97 -23.21
CA ILE A 25 -17.56 -13.66 -22.06
C ILE A 25 -16.94 -15.05 -21.88
N ASP A 26 -16.78 -15.80 -22.96
CA ASP A 26 -16.15 -17.13 -22.90
C ASP A 26 -14.69 -17.07 -22.45
N SER A 27 -13.94 -16.06 -22.89
CA SER A 27 -12.59 -15.78 -22.44
C SER A 27 -12.53 -15.51 -20.92
N HIS A 28 -13.45 -14.69 -20.39
CA HIS A 28 -13.53 -14.44 -18.95
C HIS A 28 -13.89 -15.70 -18.15
N LEU A 29 -14.80 -16.53 -18.66
CA LEU A 29 -15.19 -17.77 -18.00
C LEU A 29 -14.05 -18.79 -17.96
N ARG A 30 -13.29 -18.92 -19.07
CA ARG A 30 -12.06 -19.71 -19.11
C ARG A 30 -11.05 -19.20 -18.07
N ARG A 31 -10.84 -17.88 -18.00
CA ARG A 31 -9.98 -17.26 -16.98
C ARG A 31 -10.42 -17.59 -15.54
N ILE A 32 -11.72 -17.49 -15.24
CA ILE A 32 -12.28 -17.85 -13.91
C ILE A 32 -11.96 -19.31 -13.57
N HIS A 33 -12.13 -20.23 -14.53
CA HIS A 33 -11.81 -21.65 -14.32
C HIS A 33 -10.31 -21.85 -14.04
N VAL A 34 -9.45 -21.22 -14.85
CA VAL A 34 -7.99 -21.23 -14.70
C VAL A 34 -7.56 -20.70 -13.32
N LEU A 35 -8.14 -19.59 -12.88
CA LEU A 35 -7.84 -19.01 -11.56
C LEU A 35 -8.31 -19.90 -10.40
N ARG A 36 -9.45 -20.59 -10.52
CA ARG A 36 -9.89 -21.56 -9.51
C ARG A 36 -8.88 -22.70 -9.37
N LYS A 37 -8.41 -23.24 -10.48
CA LYS A 37 -7.37 -24.29 -10.48
C LYS A 37 -6.04 -23.78 -9.95
N ALA A 38 -5.66 -22.54 -10.27
CA ALA A 38 -4.47 -21.90 -9.72
C ALA A 38 -4.52 -21.77 -8.19
N VAL A 39 -5.69 -21.41 -7.63
CA VAL A 39 -5.89 -21.36 -6.18
C VAL A 39 -5.86 -22.76 -5.56
N GLU A 40 -6.46 -23.77 -6.22
CA GLU A 40 -6.48 -25.16 -5.74
C GLU A 40 -5.07 -25.77 -5.61
N TYR A 41 -4.22 -25.52 -6.62
CA TYR A 41 -2.89 -26.14 -6.74
C TYR A 41 -1.74 -25.19 -6.38
N ASP A 42 -1.99 -24.08 -5.66
CA ASP A 42 -0.92 -23.16 -5.24
C ASP A 42 0.17 -23.90 -4.44
N GLU A 43 1.44 -23.78 -4.80
CA GLU A 43 2.53 -24.59 -4.22
C GLU A 43 2.74 -24.30 -2.72
N LYS A 44 2.56 -23.04 -2.31
CA LYS A 44 2.73 -22.62 -0.90
C LYS A 44 1.43 -22.75 -0.10
N ASP A 45 0.28 -22.46 -0.72
CA ASP A 45 -1.01 -22.34 -0.03
C ASP A 45 -2.09 -23.30 -0.53
N GLY A 46 -1.75 -24.32 -1.30
CA GLY A 46 -2.70 -25.23 -1.95
C GLY A 46 -3.63 -25.93 -0.96
N LYS A 47 -3.18 -26.18 0.27
CA LYS A 47 -4.04 -26.68 1.36
C LYS A 47 -5.16 -25.68 1.72
N ILE A 48 -4.83 -24.39 1.77
CA ILE A 48 -5.77 -23.31 2.09
C ILE A 48 -6.68 -23.05 0.89
N GLY A 49 -6.12 -23.00 -0.32
CA GLY A 49 -6.89 -22.80 -1.55
C GLY A 49 -7.88 -23.93 -1.80
N LYS A 50 -7.46 -25.18 -1.63
CA LYS A 50 -8.34 -26.35 -1.67
C LYS A 50 -9.42 -26.28 -0.59
N LEU A 51 -9.05 -25.92 0.65
CA LEU A 51 -10.02 -25.74 1.73
C LEU A 51 -11.07 -24.66 1.40
N LEU A 52 -10.72 -23.57 0.72
CA LEU A 52 -11.69 -22.55 0.28
C LEU A 52 -12.69 -23.11 -0.74
N ILE A 53 -12.24 -23.94 -1.67
CA ILE A 53 -13.08 -24.59 -2.68
C ILE A 53 -13.98 -25.64 -2.03
N ASP A 54 -13.42 -26.46 -1.13
CA ASP A 54 -14.16 -27.48 -0.39
C ASP A 54 -15.22 -26.83 0.52
N ASN A 55 -14.87 -25.74 1.22
CA ASN A 55 -15.81 -24.97 2.05
C ASN A 55 -16.97 -24.41 1.23
N MET A 56 -16.69 -23.84 0.05
CA MET A 56 -17.73 -23.31 -0.84
C MET A 56 -18.67 -24.43 -1.33
N SER A 57 -18.09 -25.57 -1.74
CA SER A 57 -18.86 -26.72 -2.21
C SER A 57 -19.75 -27.29 -1.11
N PHE A 58 -19.18 -27.48 0.08
CA PHE A 58 -19.89 -27.92 1.28
C PHE A 58 -21.04 -26.96 1.67
N SER A 59 -20.78 -25.65 1.68
CA SER A 59 -21.81 -24.65 1.99
C SER A 59 -22.95 -24.67 1.00
N MET A 60 -22.64 -24.86 -0.29
CA MET A 60 -23.64 -24.93 -1.33
C MET A 60 -24.54 -26.17 -1.17
N GLU A 61 -23.95 -27.32 -0.84
CA GLU A 61 -24.70 -28.55 -0.53
C GLU A 61 -25.57 -28.38 0.71
N GLU A 62 -25.03 -27.81 1.79
CA GLU A 62 -25.78 -27.59 3.02
C GLU A 62 -26.94 -26.61 2.84
N TRP A 63 -26.77 -25.57 2.02
CA TRP A 63 -27.85 -24.67 1.65
C TRP A 63 -28.93 -25.36 0.81
N LYS A 64 -28.55 -26.22 -0.15
CA LYS A 64 -29.52 -27.02 -0.93
C LYS A 64 -30.37 -27.96 -0.05
N LYS A 65 -29.83 -28.41 1.08
CA LYS A 65 -30.57 -29.21 2.09
C LYS A 65 -31.43 -28.37 3.05
N SER A 66 -31.42 -27.04 2.95
CA SER A 66 -32.16 -26.17 3.88
C SER A 66 -33.66 -26.11 3.57
N GLU A 67 -34.48 -25.92 4.61
CA GLU A 67 -35.93 -25.69 4.45
C GLU A 67 -36.22 -24.49 3.54
N LEU A 68 -35.43 -23.42 3.66
CA LEU A 68 -35.55 -22.24 2.80
C LEU A 68 -35.41 -22.61 1.31
N PHE A 69 -34.49 -23.51 0.97
CA PHE A 69 -34.32 -23.98 -0.40
C PHE A 69 -35.51 -24.87 -0.81
N ALA A 70 -35.87 -25.85 0.01
CA ALA A 70 -36.97 -26.78 -0.27
C ALA A 70 -38.33 -26.08 -0.46
N MET A 71 -38.62 -25.07 0.36
CA MET A 71 -39.88 -24.31 0.29
C MET A 71 -39.99 -23.42 -0.96
N ASN A 72 -38.86 -22.94 -1.50
CA ASN A 72 -38.86 -21.97 -2.59
C ASN A 72 -38.46 -22.55 -3.94
N ILE A 73 -37.80 -23.71 -3.98
CA ILE A 73 -37.36 -24.32 -5.25
C ILE A 73 -38.54 -24.67 -6.17
N GLU A 74 -39.68 -25.08 -5.60
CA GLU A 74 -40.87 -25.40 -6.40
C GLU A 74 -41.47 -24.15 -7.04
N ARG A 75 -41.50 -23.03 -6.30
CA ARG A 75 -41.88 -21.71 -6.87
C ARG A 75 -40.94 -21.30 -8.01
N VAL A 76 -39.64 -21.56 -7.86
CA VAL A 76 -38.65 -21.30 -8.93
C VAL A 76 -38.89 -22.20 -10.14
N ARG A 77 -39.25 -23.48 -9.94
CA ARG A 77 -39.54 -24.42 -11.03
C ARG A 77 -40.80 -24.05 -11.80
N VAL A 78 -41.87 -23.69 -11.10
CA VAL A 78 -43.11 -23.17 -11.71
C VAL A 78 -42.79 -21.91 -12.50
N TRP A 79 -42.09 -20.95 -11.87
CA TRP A 79 -41.66 -19.71 -12.51
C TRP A 79 -40.77 -19.90 -13.76
N ARG A 80 -39.94 -20.96 -13.81
CA ARG A 80 -39.16 -21.34 -15.01
C ARG A 80 -40.06 -21.93 -16.10
N SER A 81 -40.98 -22.80 -15.72
CA SER A 81 -41.91 -23.49 -16.63
C SER A 81 -42.87 -22.51 -17.31
N ASP A 82 -43.41 -21.55 -16.54
CA ASP A 82 -44.28 -20.48 -17.02
C ASP A 82 -43.62 -19.61 -18.10
N ARG A 83 -42.29 -19.61 -18.18
CA ARG A 83 -41.50 -18.89 -19.18
C ARG A 83 -40.85 -19.79 -20.22
N GLY A 84 -41.31 -21.03 -20.34
CA GLY A 84 -40.86 -22.00 -21.34
C GLY A 84 -39.42 -22.48 -21.14
N GLN A 85 -38.88 -22.41 -19.93
CA GLN A 85 -37.51 -22.84 -19.62
C GLN A 85 -37.48 -24.25 -19.02
N PRO A 86 -36.57 -25.13 -19.45
CA PRO A 86 -36.43 -26.45 -18.85
C PRO A 86 -35.96 -26.35 -17.40
N ASN A 87 -36.56 -27.17 -16.54
CA ASN A 87 -36.11 -27.38 -15.17
C ASN A 87 -34.96 -28.40 -15.17
N GLY A 88 -33.76 -27.96 -14.77
CA GLY A 88 -32.56 -28.80 -14.73
C GLY A 88 -31.36 -28.06 -14.17
N GLU A 89 -30.24 -28.78 -14.01
CA GLU A 89 -28.93 -28.17 -13.76
C GLU A 89 -28.62 -27.21 -14.93
N SER A 90 -28.07 -26.03 -14.61
CA SER A 90 -27.50 -25.16 -15.64
C SER A 90 -26.55 -26.01 -16.49
N GLU A 91 -26.74 -26.02 -17.82
CA GLU A 91 -25.90 -26.80 -18.75
C GLU A 91 -24.43 -26.73 -18.29
N PRO A 92 -23.76 -27.87 -18.06
CA PRO A 92 -22.34 -27.85 -17.78
C PRO A 92 -21.68 -27.23 -19.01
N ARG A 93 -21.28 -25.95 -18.89
CA ARG A 93 -20.44 -25.33 -19.91
C ARG A 93 -19.23 -26.23 -20.03
N ALA A 94 -19.04 -26.83 -21.19
CA ALA A 94 -17.87 -27.63 -21.51
C ALA A 94 -16.64 -26.70 -21.41
N PHE A 95 -16.04 -26.63 -20.23
CA PHE A 95 -14.75 -25.99 -20.05
C PHE A 95 -13.71 -26.95 -20.66
N PRO A 96 -12.84 -26.50 -21.56
CA PRO A 96 -11.91 -27.40 -22.23
C PRO A 96 -10.95 -28.03 -21.22
N ARG A 97 -10.84 -29.37 -21.32
CA ARG A 97 -9.88 -30.35 -20.74
C ARG A 97 -9.36 -30.11 -19.32
N GLU A 98 -9.29 -31.21 -18.57
CA GLU A 98 -8.53 -31.32 -17.32
C GLU A 98 -7.18 -30.59 -17.44
N VAL A 99 -7.01 -29.59 -16.60
CA VAL A 99 -5.75 -28.87 -16.48
C VAL A 99 -4.73 -29.87 -15.92
N ASN A 100 -3.62 -30.08 -16.64
CA ASN A 100 -2.53 -30.98 -16.25
C ASN A 100 -2.12 -30.72 -14.77
N PRO A 101 -1.95 -31.74 -13.91
CA PRO A 101 -1.47 -31.58 -12.55
C PRO A 101 -0.11 -30.84 -12.40
N GLN A 102 0.70 -30.79 -13.46
CA GLN A 102 1.96 -30.02 -13.52
C GLN A 102 1.78 -28.56 -13.99
N TRP A 103 0.54 -28.10 -14.14
CA TRP A 103 0.25 -26.78 -14.66
C TRP A 103 0.58 -25.68 -13.65
N VAL A 104 1.49 -24.78 -14.04
CA VAL A 104 1.86 -23.60 -13.26
C VAL A 104 1.13 -22.39 -13.82
N TYR A 105 0.49 -21.61 -12.95
CA TYR A 105 -0.18 -20.37 -13.32
C TYR A 105 0.83 -19.35 -13.90
N ASP A 106 0.59 -18.89 -15.13
CA ASP A 106 1.48 -17.94 -15.81
C ASP A 106 0.90 -16.52 -15.82
N VAL A 107 1.48 -15.68 -14.96
CA VAL A 107 1.09 -14.28 -14.77
C VAL A 107 1.24 -13.43 -16.05
N GLU A 108 2.19 -13.76 -16.94
CA GLU A 108 2.40 -13.00 -18.19
C GLU A 108 1.27 -13.26 -19.20
N ARG A 109 0.63 -14.42 -19.13
CA ARG A 109 -0.52 -14.78 -19.99
C ARG A 109 -1.85 -14.25 -19.46
N ASP A 110 -1.97 -14.05 -18.14
CA ASP A 110 -3.17 -13.47 -17.53
C ASP A 110 -3.18 -11.93 -17.56
N SER A 111 -2.00 -11.30 -17.50
CA SER A 111 -1.86 -9.84 -17.53
C SER A 111 -2.08 -9.30 -18.95
N ARG A 112 -2.81 -8.18 -19.13
CA ARG A 112 -2.97 -7.54 -20.45
C ARG A 112 -2.20 -6.23 -20.57
N CYS A 113 -1.51 -6.09 -21.70
CA CYS A 113 -0.93 -4.86 -22.19
C CYS A 113 -1.98 -4.13 -23.05
N SER A 114 -2.09 -2.81 -22.87
CA SER A 114 -2.96 -1.97 -23.69
C SER A 114 -2.16 -1.25 -24.76
N ILE A 115 -2.67 -1.27 -25.98
CA ILE A 115 -2.09 -0.61 -27.15
C ILE A 115 -3.12 0.38 -27.66
N VAL A 116 -2.74 1.65 -27.76
CA VAL A 116 -3.58 2.70 -28.34
C VAL A 116 -2.84 3.34 -29.50
N SER A 117 -3.46 3.35 -30.66
CA SER A 117 -2.89 3.96 -31.87
C SER A 117 -3.76 5.12 -32.35
N PHE A 118 -3.10 6.20 -32.75
CA PHE A 118 -3.70 7.44 -33.23
C PHE A 118 -3.25 7.70 -34.68
N PRO A 119 -3.98 7.17 -35.68
CA PRO A 119 -3.64 7.41 -37.08
C PRO A 119 -3.91 8.85 -37.46
N LYS A 120 -3.04 9.44 -38.28
CA LYS A 120 -3.20 10.77 -38.85
C LYS A 120 -4.33 10.75 -39.89
N SER A 121 -5.25 11.72 -39.82
CA SER A 121 -6.38 11.77 -40.73
C SER A 121 -5.93 12.14 -42.16
N GLY A 122 -6.34 11.38 -43.17
CA GLY A 122 -5.88 11.55 -44.57
C GLY A 122 -6.25 12.88 -45.26
N HIS A 123 -7.03 13.75 -44.60
CA HIS A 123 -7.41 15.07 -45.10
C HIS A 123 -7.24 16.18 -44.05
N GLY A 124 -6.51 15.93 -42.95
CA GLY A 124 -6.37 16.89 -41.86
C GLY A 124 -5.09 16.74 -41.05
N GLU A 125 -4.73 17.84 -40.38
CA GLU A 125 -3.54 17.96 -39.52
C GLU A 125 -3.72 17.28 -38.15
N GLU A 126 -4.87 16.63 -37.92
CA GLU A 126 -5.28 16.06 -36.65
C GLU A 126 -5.22 14.52 -36.66
N HIS A 127 -4.88 13.94 -35.50
CA HIS A 127 -4.99 12.51 -35.27
C HIS A 127 -6.45 12.07 -35.05
N GLY A 128 -6.82 10.94 -35.63
CA GLY A 128 -8.15 10.35 -35.57
C GLY A 128 -8.48 9.70 -34.21
N VAL A 129 -9.65 9.04 -34.15
CA VAL A 129 -10.16 8.40 -32.92
C VAL A 129 -9.21 7.29 -32.45
N ALA A 130 -8.96 7.25 -31.14
CA ALA A 130 -8.12 6.26 -30.48
C ALA A 130 -8.57 4.82 -30.77
N CYS A 131 -7.72 4.02 -31.42
CA CYS A 131 -7.94 2.59 -31.59
C CYS A 131 -7.29 1.84 -30.41
N ILE A 132 -8.11 1.31 -29.50
CA ILE A 132 -7.63 0.61 -28.28
C ILE A 132 -7.70 -0.90 -28.48
N LYS A 133 -6.55 -1.57 -28.36
CA LYS A 133 -6.40 -3.03 -28.40
C LYS A 133 -5.79 -3.53 -27.08
N GLU A 134 -6.22 -4.68 -26.60
CA GLU A 134 -5.64 -5.34 -25.42
C GLU A 134 -5.08 -6.71 -25.82
N ILE A 135 -3.81 -6.97 -25.52
CA ILE A 135 -3.11 -8.23 -25.77
C ILE A 135 -2.51 -8.75 -24.46
N ASN A 136 -2.19 -10.04 -24.33
CA ASN A 136 -1.50 -10.50 -23.12
C ASN A 136 -0.03 -10.02 -23.10
N VAL A 137 0.55 -9.86 -21.89
CA VAL A 137 1.92 -9.38 -21.71
C VAL A 137 2.93 -10.35 -22.35
N TYR A 138 2.66 -11.65 -22.26
CA TYR A 138 3.48 -12.68 -22.92
C TYR A 138 3.62 -12.43 -24.43
N GLU A 139 2.52 -12.18 -25.15
CA GLU A 139 2.49 -11.85 -26.58
C GLU A 139 3.15 -10.50 -26.86
N ALA A 140 2.89 -9.49 -26.02
CA ALA A 140 3.46 -8.16 -26.17
C ALA A 140 5.00 -8.18 -26.09
N LEU A 141 5.56 -9.05 -25.25
CA LEU A 141 7.00 -9.17 -25.02
C LEU A 141 7.65 -10.34 -25.77
N LYS A 142 6.87 -11.09 -26.56
CA LYS A 142 7.38 -12.22 -27.36
C LYS A 142 8.28 -11.73 -28.48
N LYS A 143 9.42 -12.40 -28.67
CA LYS A 143 10.34 -12.13 -29.79
C LYS A 143 9.67 -12.48 -31.12
N GLY A 144 9.73 -11.57 -32.09
CA GLY A 144 9.21 -11.79 -33.44
C GLY A 144 9.08 -10.49 -34.23
N HIS A 145 9.26 -10.56 -35.54
CA HIS A 145 9.18 -9.37 -36.41
C HIS A 145 7.75 -8.81 -36.52
N ASN A 146 6.73 -9.65 -36.26
CA ASN A 146 5.32 -9.25 -36.20
C ASN A 146 4.90 -8.66 -34.84
N ASN A 147 5.86 -8.36 -33.95
CA ASN A 147 5.56 -7.75 -32.65
C ASN A 147 5.09 -6.29 -32.84
N HIS A 148 4.04 -5.90 -32.12
CA HIS A 148 3.45 -4.57 -32.20
C HIS A 148 4.43 -3.44 -31.83
N LEU A 149 5.35 -3.66 -30.89
CA LEU A 149 6.38 -2.68 -30.52
C LEU A 149 7.38 -2.48 -31.67
N THR A 150 7.81 -3.57 -32.32
CA THR A 150 8.71 -3.51 -33.48
C THR A 150 8.04 -2.82 -34.66
N GLN A 151 6.77 -3.12 -34.92
CA GLN A 151 5.98 -2.51 -35.99
C GLN A 151 5.79 -1.00 -35.78
N ALA A 152 5.53 -0.56 -34.53
CA ALA A 152 5.39 0.86 -34.21
C ALA A 152 6.67 1.65 -34.55
N ARG A 153 7.84 1.02 -34.44
CA ARG A 153 9.12 1.60 -34.84
C ARG A 153 9.40 1.49 -36.35
N ALA A 154 9.00 0.39 -36.98
CA ALA A 154 9.30 0.09 -38.38
C ALA A 154 8.45 0.88 -39.40
N GLN A 155 7.33 1.49 -38.98
CA GLN A 155 6.56 2.39 -39.84
C GLN A 155 7.46 3.56 -40.29
N GLY A 156 7.80 3.57 -41.58
CA GLY A 156 8.88 4.38 -42.18
C GLY A 156 8.62 5.88 -42.29
N ILE A 157 7.57 6.41 -41.65
CA ILE A 157 7.26 7.84 -41.63
C ILE A 157 6.99 8.26 -40.17
N PRO A 158 7.87 9.06 -39.53
CA PRO A 158 7.75 9.51 -38.13
C PRO A 158 6.45 10.25 -37.76
N ASN A 159 5.56 10.54 -38.73
CA ASN A 159 4.49 11.52 -38.61
C ASN A 159 3.08 10.98 -38.93
N GLU A 160 2.89 9.67 -39.06
CA GLU A 160 1.57 9.12 -39.43
C GLU A 160 0.79 8.51 -38.27
N THR A 161 1.46 7.91 -37.28
CA THR A 161 0.77 7.30 -36.14
C THR A 161 1.48 7.60 -34.83
N ILE A 162 0.73 8.07 -33.83
CA ILE A 162 1.22 8.10 -32.44
C ILE A 162 0.77 6.80 -31.77
N ASN A 163 1.70 6.10 -31.13
CA ASN A 163 1.44 4.82 -30.49
C ASN A 163 1.65 4.92 -28.97
N TYR A 164 0.75 4.34 -28.21
CA TYR A 164 0.79 4.28 -26.75
C TYR A 164 0.73 2.83 -26.30
N PHE A 165 1.72 2.40 -25.52
CA PHE A 165 1.78 1.08 -24.92
C PHE A 165 1.76 1.20 -23.41
N HIS A 166 0.86 0.49 -22.75
CA HIS A 166 0.80 0.42 -21.29
C HIS A 166 0.95 -1.03 -20.81
N VAL A 167 1.99 -1.27 -20.03
CA VAL A 167 2.27 -2.56 -19.39
C VAL A 167 1.87 -2.47 -17.90
N PRO A 168 1.07 -3.41 -17.37
CA PRO A 168 0.34 -3.22 -16.11
C PRO A 168 1.17 -3.53 -14.84
N ALA A 169 2.50 -3.41 -14.87
CA ALA A 169 3.34 -3.60 -13.70
C ALA A 169 4.74 -2.98 -13.85
N ASN A 170 5.33 -2.61 -12.71
CA ASN A 170 6.69 -2.09 -12.59
C ASN A 170 7.68 -3.24 -12.44
N ASN A 171 7.76 -4.05 -13.50
CA ASN A 171 8.66 -5.18 -13.58
C ASN A 171 9.83 -4.80 -14.48
N MET A 172 11.04 -4.73 -13.90
CA MET A 172 12.21 -4.30 -14.65
C MET A 172 12.58 -5.28 -15.78
N THR A 173 12.31 -6.58 -15.62
CA THR A 173 12.50 -7.59 -16.69
C THR A 173 11.56 -7.31 -17.87
N TRP A 174 10.33 -6.87 -17.59
CA TRP A 174 9.38 -6.52 -18.65
C TRP A 174 9.79 -5.26 -19.40
N VAL A 175 10.40 -4.28 -18.72
CA VAL A 175 10.96 -3.08 -19.35
C VAL A 175 12.11 -3.46 -20.29
N GLU A 176 13.08 -4.24 -19.82
CA GLU A 176 14.23 -4.67 -20.65
C GLU A 176 13.76 -5.38 -21.93
N LYS A 177 12.82 -6.32 -21.81
CA LYS A 177 12.21 -6.99 -22.96
C LYS A 177 11.47 -6.02 -23.88
N ALA A 178 10.66 -5.12 -23.33
CA ALA A 178 9.88 -4.17 -24.13
C ALA A 178 10.78 -3.26 -24.98
N MET A 179 11.88 -2.75 -24.39
CA MET A 179 12.84 -1.93 -25.12
C MET A 179 13.54 -2.75 -26.21
N SER A 180 13.96 -3.98 -25.94
CA SER A 180 14.52 -4.88 -26.98
C SER A 180 13.53 -5.11 -28.13
N ARG A 181 12.24 -5.37 -27.83
CA ARG A 181 11.21 -5.54 -28.88
C ARG A 181 10.98 -4.26 -29.68
N TYR A 182 10.96 -3.10 -29.04
CA TYR A 182 10.79 -1.82 -29.74
C TYR A 182 11.91 -1.59 -30.78
N TYR A 183 13.18 -1.85 -30.41
CA TYR A 183 14.30 -1.72 -31.33
C TYR A 183 14.46 -2.90 -32.30
N GLY A 184 13.67 -3.97 -32.16
CA GLY A 184 13.77 -5.17 -32.99
C GLY A 184 15.05 -5.97 -32.75
N VAL A 185 15.62 -5.86 -31.55
CA VAL A 185 16.88 -6.52 -31.17
C VAL A 185 16.62 -7.68 -30.19
N ASP A 186 17.66 -8.49 -30.02
CA ASP A 186 17.67 -9.52 -28.99
C ASP A 186 17.64 -8.92 -27.58
N ASP A 187 17.29 -9.75 -26.59
CA ASP A 187 17.28 -9.31 -25.20
C ASP A 187 18.68 -8.79 -24.82
N VAL A 188 18.72 -7.60 -24.21
CA VAL A 188 19.99 -6.96 -23.86
C VAL A 188 20.73 -7.84 -22.85
N ASP A 189 21.96 -8.22 -23.20
CA ASP A 189 22.84 -9.07 -22.38
C ASP A 189 23.73 -8.15 -21.54
N PHE A 190 23.34 -7.91 -20.29
CA PHE A 190 24.10 -7.12 -19.33
C PHE A 190 25.14 -7.99 -18.62
N ASP A 191 26.40 -7.54 -18.51
CA ASP A 191 27.43 -8.28 -17.76
C ASP A 191 27.12 -8.41 -16.26
N ALA A 192 27.51 -9.53 -15.64
CA ALA A 192 27.06 -9.90 -14.29
C ALA A 192 27.57 -8.99 -13.15
N ILE A 193 28.63 -8.20 -13.39
CA ILE A 193 29.30 -7.39 -12.36
C ILE A 193 28.93 -5.91 -12.52
N ASP A 194 29.25 -5.31 -13.67
CA ASP A 194 29.02 -3.87 -13.91
C ASP A 194 27.81 -3.58 -14.81
N ARG A 195 27.19 -4.64 -15.38
CA ARG A 195 26.09 -4.54 -16.36
C ARG A 195 26.39 -3.58 -17.52
N GLU A 196 27.67 -3.44 -17.86
CA GLU A 196 28.11 -2.79 -19.09
C GLU A 196 27.84 -3.71 -20.30
N PRO A 197 27.73 -3.17 -21.53
CA PRO A 197 27.45 -3.99 -22.69
C PRO A 197 28.73 -4.73 -23.04
N ARG A 198 28.64 -6.05 -23.27
CA ARG A 198 29.77 -6.77 -23.85
C ARG A 198 30.24 -6.07 -25.15
N PRO A 199 31.56 -5.97 -25.39
CA PRO A 199 32.10 -5.28 -26.56
C PRO A 199 31.41 -5.76 -27.85
N GLY A 200 30.88 -4.82 -28.65
CA GLY A 200 30.18 -5.10 -29.91
C GLY A 200 28.64 -5.16 -29.85
N LYS A 201 28.00 -5.17 -28.66
CA LYS A 201 26.53 -5.31 -28.51
C LYS A 201 25.75 -4.03 -28.13
N LEU A 202 26.25 -2.83 -28.44
CA LEU A 202 25.53 -1.57 -28.12
C LEU A 202 24.27 -1.37 -28.98
N SER A 203 23.08 -1.73 -28.49
CA SER A 203 21.81 -1.47 -29.17
C SER A 203 21.18 -0.13 -28.74
N GLY A 204 20.21 0.38 -29.51
CA GLY A 204 19.40 1.52 -29.06
C GLY A 204 18.64 1.21 -27.75
N ALA A 205 18.19 -0.03 -27.58
CA ALA A 205 17.61 -0.50 -26.32
C ALA A 205 18.60 -0.41 -25.15
N TYR A 206 19.87 -0.76 -25.37
CA TYR A 206 20.92 -0.60 -24.35
C TYR A 206 21.16 0.88 -24.01
N MET A 207 21.20 1.77 -25.02
CA MET A 207 21.42 3.21 -24.80
C MET A 207 20.36 3.85 -23.87
N LEU A 208 19.11 3.39 -23.98
CA LEU A 208 18.00 3.79 -23.10
C LEU A 208 18.12 3.21 -21.68
N LEU A 209 18.70 2.02 -21.56
CA LEU A 209 18.79 1.25 -20.32
C LEU A 209 20.17 1.33 -19.65
N ARG A 210 20.99 2.34 -20.03
CA ARG A 210 22.27 2.61 -19.37
C ARG A 210 22.05 2.82 -17.88
N SER A 211 23.04 2.39 -17.08
CA SER A 211 22.99 2.49 -15.62
C SER A 211 22.53 3.87 -15.15
N MET A 212 23.06 4.95 -15.71
CA MET A 212 22.70 6.32 -15.34
C MET A 212 21.21 6.68 -15.49
N PHE A 213 20.44 6.02 -16.37
CA PHE A 213 19.02 6.31 -16.61
C PHE A 213 18.09 5.18 -16.16
N TRP A 214 18.65 4.04 -15.74
CA TRP A 214 17.89 2.85 -15.39
C TRP A 214 18.37 2.28 -14.06
N LYS A 215 19.15 1.21 -14.03
CA LYS A 215 19.55 0.55 -12.77
C LYS A 215 20.27 1.45 -11.75
N GLY A 216 21.04 2.44 -12.17
CA GLY A 216 21.67 3.40 -11.27
C GLY A 216 20.67 4.33 -10.57
N GLN A 217 19.43 4.39 -11.07
CA GLN A 217 18.31 5.09 -10.43
C GLN A 217 17.53 4.16 -9.49
N GLU A 218 17.91 2.89 -9.34
CA GLU A 218 17.26 1.97 -8.41
C GLU A 218 17.70 2.24 -6.96
N ASN A 219 16.73 2.49 -6.09
CA ASN A 219 16.95 2.42 -4.65
C ASN A 219 16.86 0.96 -4.20
N VAL A 220 18.00 0.26 -4.22
CA VAL A 220 18.12 -1.19 -3.95
C VAL A 220 17.46 -1.60 -2.63
N GLY A 221 17.58 -0.76 -1.59
CA GLY A 221 16.98 -1.04 -0.27
C GLY A 221 15.46 -0.87 -0.22
N SER A 222 14.88 -0.08 -1.12
CA SER A 222 13.44 0.26 -1.13
C SER A 222 12.69 -0.26 -2.36
N ARG A 223 13.38 -0.96 -3.28
CA ARG A 223 12.87 -1.50 -4.57
C ARG A 223 11.99 -0.49 -5.30
N HIS A 224 12.56 0.70 -5.54
CA HIS A 224 11.88 1.85 -6.11
C HIS A 224 12.84 2.66 -6.98
N MET A 225 12.35 3.29 -8.05
CA MET A 225 13.17 4.19 -8.87
C MET A 225 13.23 5.59 -8.25
N TRP A 226 14.38 6.27 -8.29
CA TRP A 226 14.43 7.68 -7.95
C TRP A 226 13.62 8.51 -8.95
N PRO A 227 12.89 9.56 -8.50
CA PRO A 227 12.20 10.46 -9.41
C PRO A 227 13.20 11.10 -10.39
N MET A 228 12.92 11.01 -11.68
CA MET A 228 13.84 11.46 -12.73
C MET A 228 13.06 11.88 -13.98
N CYS A 229 13.58 12.84 -14.73
CA CYS A 229 13.19 13.07 -16.12
C CYS A 229 14.42 13.55 -16.89
N GLU A 230 14.94 12.69 -17.77
CA GLU A 230 16.16 12.98 -18.53
C GLU A 230 15.98 12.68 -20.02
N ASN A 231 16.69 13.45 -20.83
CA ASN A 231 16.76 13.24 -22.27
C ASN A 231 17.82 12.18 -22.60
N VAL A 232 17.46 11.20 -23.43
CA VAL A 232 18.34 10.08 -23.77
C VAL A 232 18.59 10.00 -25.27
N SER A 233 19.85 10.16 -25.66
CA SER A 233 20.27 9.92 -27.04
C SER A 233 20.62 8.45 -27.26
N THR A 234 20.21 7.94 -28.43
CA THR A 234 20.45 6.56 -28.87
C THR A 234 21.45 6.45 -30.04
N GLU A 235 21.99 7.57 -30.53
CA GLU A 235 22.96 7.61 -31.64
C GLU A 235 24.39 7.30 -31.16
N ARG A 236 25.15 6.55 -31.96
CA ARG A 236 26.55 6.22 -31.66
C ARG A 236 27.47 7.27 -32.29
N GLY A 237 28.12 8.08 -31.45
CA GLY A 237 29.25 8.92 -31.83
C GLY A 237 28.89 10.14 -32.69
N ALA A 238 28.48 11.24 -32.05
CA ALA A 238 28.68 12.57 -32.60
C ALA A 238 28.73 13.58 -31.46
N ALA A 239 29.73 14.46 -31.51
CA ALA A 239 29.76 15.69 -30.77
C ALA A 239 28.48 16.51 -31.05
N SER A 240 27.78 16.93 -30.00
CA SER A 240 27.05 18.20 -29.91
C SER A 240 26.07 18.62 -31.03
N SER A 241 25.53 17.75 -31.90
CA SER A 241 24.71 18.21 -33.05
C SER A 241 23.33 17.55 -33.29
N SER A 242 22.93 16.48 -32.59
CA SER A 242 21.54 15.98 -32.65
C SER A 242 20.83 16.16 -31.31
N THR A 243 19.69 16.84 -31.31
CA THR A 243 18.85 16.97 -30.11
C THR A 243 18.36 15.57 -29.70
N PRO A 244 18.45 15.18 -28.43
CA PRO A 244 17.99 13.87 -27.98
C PRO A 244 16.48 13.71 -28.19
N ASP A 245 16.06 12.74 -28.99
CA ASP A 245 14.64 12.54 -29.35
C ASP A 245 13.84 11.71 -28.33
N ASN A 246 14.52 11.15 -27.31
CA ASN A 246 13.89 10.28 -26.31
C ASN A 246 13.91 10.90 -24.92
N ILE A 247 12.86 10.64 -24.14
CA ILE A 247 12.75 11.05 -22.73
C ILE A 247 12.50 9.81 -21.87
N ALA A 248 13.25 9.65 -20.78
CA ALA A 248 12.98 8.67 -19.74
C ALA A 248 12.50 9.39 -18.47
N LEU A 249 11.38 8.95 -17.91
CA LEU A 249 10.72 9.59 -16.77
C LEU A 249 10.27 8.57 -15.72
N PHE A 250 10.56 8.86 -14.46
CA PHE A 250 10.06 8.16 -13.28
C PHE A 250 9.41 9.15 -12.33
N ALA A 251 8.13 8.94 -12.01
CA ALA A 251 7.39 9.83 -11.11
C ALA A 251 6.58 9.02 -10.09
N PRO A 252 6.66 9.34 -8.79
CA PRO A 252 5.76 8.76 -7.80
C PRO A 252 4.37 9.37 -7.92
N PHE A 253 3.33 8.60 -7.57
CA PHE A 253 1.97 9.12 -7.50
C PHE A 253 1.12 8.43 -6.43
N LEU A 254 0.12 9.16 -5.96
CA LEU A 254 -0.83 8.71 -4.94
C LEU A 254 -2.06 8.08 -5.60
N HIS A 255 -2.55 7.01 -5.01
CA HIS A 255 -3.84 6.42 -5.39
C HIS A 255 -4.54 5.81 -4.17
N TRP A 256 -5.84 5.60 -4.33
CA TRP A 256 -6.64 4.88 -3.35
C TRP A 256 -6.55 3.37 -3.57
N ASP A 257 -6.48 2.60 -2.49
CA ASP A 257 -6.70 1.15 -2.51
C ASP A 257 -7.66 0.78 -1.37
N THR A 258 -8.07 -0.49 -1.30
CA THR A 258 -8.76 -1.01 -0.13
C THR A 258 -7.75 -1.38 0.95
N ASP A 259 -8.11 -1.18 2.21
CA ASP A 259 -7.26 -1.58 3.33
C ASP A 259 -7.03 -3.11 3.35
N TRP A 260 -8.00 -3.89 2.84
CA TRP A 260 -7.85 -5.32 2.63
C TRP A 260 -6.74 -5.64 1.61
N SER A 261 -6.76 -5.01 0.44
CA SER A 261 -5.72 -5.17 -0.60
C SER A 261 -4.35 -4.76 -0.07
N ARG A 262 -4.27 -3.64 0.66
CA ARG A 262 -3.01 -3.18 1.29
C ARG A 262 -2.42 -4.23 2.21
N ARG A 263 -3.22 -4.81 3.10
CA ARG A 263 -2.72 -5.81 4.07
C ARG A 263 -2.22 -7.06 3.39
N LEU A 264 -2.97 -7.60 2.42
CA LEU A 264 -2.54 -8.78 1.65
C LEU A 264 -1.25 -8.52 0.86
N LEU A 265 -1.11 -7.32 0.30
CA LEU A 265 0.13 -6.92 -0.36
C LEU A 265 1.30 -6.96 0.60
N LEU A 266 1.15 -6.33 1.78
CA LEU A 266 2.21 -6.29 2.78
C LEU A 266 2.57 -7.69 3.26
N GLU A 267 1.58 -8.52 3.57
CA GLU A 267 1.76 -9.90 4.02
C GLU A 267 2.58 -10.70 3.01
N VAL A 268 2.16 -10.74 1.75
CA VAL A 268 2.88 -11.49 0.70
C VAL A 268 4.29 -10.92 0.47
N VAL A 269 4.46 -9.60 0.47
CA VAL A 269 5.80 -9.01 0.34
C VAL A 269 6.70 -9.39 1.52
N THR A 270 6.20 -9.32 2.76
CA THR A 270 6.97 -9.68 3.95
C THR A 270 7.33 -11.17 3.98
N GLU A 271 6.40 -12.05 3.61
CA GLU A 271 6.63 -13.49 3.51
C GLU A 271 7.74 -13.80 2.51
N GLU A 272 7.69 -13.19 1.32
CA GLU A 272 8.72 -13.40 0.31
C GLU A 272 10.06 -12.78 0.73
N GLU A 273 10.09 -11.61 1.38
CA GLU A 273 11.32 -11.02 1.91
C GLU A 273 12.00 -11.89 2.97
N GLU A 274 11.23 -12.50 3.87
CA GLU A 274 11.75 -13.47 4.85
C GLU A 274 12.26 -14.75 4.20
N CYS A 275 11.55 -15.24 3.17
CA CYS A 275 11.98 -16.38 2.38
C CYS A 275 13.30 -16.08 1.65
N GLY A 276 13.43 -14.90 1.04
CA GLY A 276 14.62 -14.43 0.35
C GLY A 276 15.85 -14.39 1.26
N LYS A 277 15.73 -13.82 2.47
CA LYS A 277 16.81 -13.81 3.48
C LYS A 277 17.28 -15.22 3.82
N THR A 278 16.34 -16.16 3.98
CA THR A 278 16.66 -17.56 4.28
C THR A 278 17.43 -18.23 3.14
N ILE A 279 17.10 -17.92 1.88
CA ILE A 279 17.80 -18.44 0.70
C ILE A 279 19.21 -17.86 0.60
N GLU A 280 19.37 -16.54 0.80
CA GLU A 280 20.68 -15.88 0.81
C GLU A 280 21.57 -16.42 1.93
N GLU A 281 21.04 -16.61 3.14
CA GLU A 281 21.78 -17.24 4.24
C GLU A 281 22.23 -18.66 3.89
N LYS A 282 21.37 -19.47 3.24
CA LYS A 282 21.73 -20.82 2.79
C LYS A 282 22.86 -20.77 1.76
N ARG A 283 22.76 -19.89 0.77
CA ARG A 283 23.80 -19.67 -0.25
C ARG A 283 25.12 -19.23 0.37
N TYR A 284 25.07 -18.30 1.33
CA TYR A 284 26.26 -17.85 2.05
C TYR A 284 26.92 -18.96 2.87
N ARG A 285 26.11 -19.77 3.59
CA ARG A 285 26.61 -20.94 4.34
C ARG A 285 27.21 -21.99 3.41
N GLU A 286 26.61 -22.21 2.24
CA GLU A 286 27.13 -23.14 1.23
C GLU A 286 28.43 -22.63 0.61
N HIS A 287 28.54 -21.34 0.32
CA HIS A 287 29.77 -20.70 -0.12
C HIS A 287 30.89 -20.82 0.92
N LEU A 288 30.59 -20.57 2.20
CA LEU A 288 31.53 -20.79 3.30
C LEU A 288 31.96 -22.26 3.42
N ARG A 289 31.04 -23.21 3.18
CA ARG A 289 31.37 -24.64 3.16
C ARG A 289 32.29 -25.01 2.00
N ARG A 290 32.02 -24.49 0.79
CA ARG A 290 32.90 -24.68 -0.38
C ARG A 290 34.28 -24.06 -0.14
N ALA A 291 34.35 -22.83 0.34
CA ALA A 291 35.61 -22.17 0.67
C ALA A 291 36.42 -22.91 1.77
N ARG A 292 35.75 -23.55 2.73
CA ARG A 292 36.41 -24.43 3.73
C ARG A 292 36.88 -25.76 3.12
N SER A 293 36.11 -26.34 2.21
CA SER A 293 36.48 -27.56 1.47
C SER A 293 37.68 -27.30 0.55
N ASP A 294 37.72 -26.15 -0.12
CA ASP A 294 38.83 -25.74 -0.98
C ASP A 294 40.09 -25.44 -0.17
N ARG A 295 39.96 -24.92 1.07
CA ARG A 295 41.07 -24.81 2.02
C ARG A 295 41.59 -26.17 2.49
N HIS A 296 40.72 -27.16 2.68
CA HIS A 296 41.15 -28.52 3.02
C HIS A 296 41.96 -29.18 1.89
N HIS A 297 41.74 -28.82 0.63
CA HIS A 297 42.59 -29.28 -0.49
C HIS A 297 43.95 -28.58 -0.59
N LEU A 298 44.13 -27.42 0.06
CA LEU A 298 45.43 -26.75 0.18
C LEU A 298 46.20 -27.13 1.47
N GLN A 299 45.53 -27.69 2.48
CA GLN A 299 46.10 -27.97 3.80
C GLN A 299 46.82 -29.33 3.92
N ASP A 300 46.89 -30.13 2.85
CA ASP A 300 47.76 -31.35 2.79
C ASP A 300 49.23 -31.02 2.44
N ARG A 301 49.57 -29.74 2.25
CA ARG A 301 50.96 -29.28 2.12
C ARG A 301 51.12 -27.96 2.84
N ILE A 302 51.53 -28.01 4.11
CA ILE A 302 52.50 -27.12 4.77
C ILE A 302 52.32 -27.28 6.29
N ASP A 303 53.43 -27.64 6.93
CA ASP A 303 53.64 -27.82 8.35
C ASP A 303 53.40 -26.55 9.18
N GLU A 304 53.21 -26.81 10.47
CA GLU A 304 53.20 -25.90 11.61
C GLU A 304 54.04 -24.62 11.42
N HIS A 305 53.40 -23.46 11.56
CA HIS A 305 53.85 -22.42 12.50
C HIS A 305 52.80 -21.32 12.69
N ASP A 306 52.51 -21.06 13.95
CA ASP A 306 52.07 -19.81 14.56
C ASP A 306 51.23 -18.84 13.72
N PHE A 307 49.91 -18.93 13.91
CA PHE A 307 49.09 -17.72 13.91
C PHE A 307 47.99 -17.86 14.96
N ASN A 308 48.08 -17.02 15.99
CA ASN A 308 47.13 -16.92 17.08
C ASN A 308 46.11 -15.83 16.74
N PRO A 309 44.84 -16.12 16.39
CA PRO A 309 43.83 -15.10 16.27
C PRO A 309 43.02 -15.10 17.55
N SER A 310 43.29 -14.13 18.42
CA SER A 310 42.29 -13.61 19.35
C SER A 310 41.16 -13.01 18.52
N LEU A 311 40.21 -13.86 18.14
CA LEU A 311 38.91 -13.49 17.59
C LEU A 311 37.95 -13.40 18.77
N ASP A 312 37.57 -12.17 19.11
CA ASP A 312 36.32 -11.92 19.81
C ASP A 312 35.24 -12.73 19.12
N SER A 313 34.67 -13.67 19.86
CA SER A 313 33.46 -14.35 19.45
C SER A 313 32.39 -13.26 19.29
N PRO A 314 31.77 -13.08 18.11
CA PRO A 314 30.52 -12.37 18.09
C PRO A 314 29.57 -13.22 18.93
N GLU A 315 29.17 -12.69 20.10
CA GLU A 315 28.12 -13.27 20.92
C GLU A 315 26.97 -13.67 19.99
N GLN A 316 26.71 -14.98 19.91
CA GLN A 316 25.53 -15.47 19.24
C GLN A 316 24.34 -14.79 19.90
N PRO A 317 23.46 -14.06 19.18
CA PRO A 317 22.19 -13.69 19.75
C PRO A 317 21.51 -15.01 20.11
N LYS A 318 21.28 -15.24 21.41
CA LYS A 318 20.51 -16.35 21.94
C LYS A 318 19.08 -16.23 21.39
N LEU A 319 18.88 -16.72 20.17
CA LEU A 319 17.58 -16.79 19.53
C LEU A 319 16.82 -17.89 20.26
N PHE A 320 15.88 -17.50 21.13
CA PHE A 320 14.86 -18.39 21.64
C PHE A 320 14.12 -18.99 20.43
N LYS A 321 14.50 -20.21 20.02
CA LYS A 321 13.73 -21.01 19.07
C LYS A 321 12.48 -21.51 19.79
N LYS A 322 11.41 -20.70 19.80
CA LYS A 322 10.07 -21.27 19.81
C LYS A 322 9.79 -21.72 18.38
N SER A 323 9.67 -23.03 18.15
CA SER A 323 9.01 -23.52 16.94
C SER A 323 7.57 -23.05 17.01
N VAL A 324 7.25 -21.99 16.28
CA VAL A 324 5.87 -21.53 16.13
C VAL A 324 5.26 -22.41 15.05
N THR A 325 4.39 -23.32 15.47
CA THR A 325 3.58 -24.14 14.56
C THR A 325 2.45 -23.28 14.00
N PHE A 326 1.90 -23.57 12.82
CA PHE A 326 0.84 -22.77 12.19
C PHE A 326 -0.43 -22.62 13.07
N SER A 327 -0.62 -23.49 14.07
CA SER A 327 -1.65 -23.37 15.12
C SER A 327 -1.41 -22.21 16.09
N ASP A 328 -0.16 -21.77 16.25
CA ASP A 328 0.28 -20.74 17.19
C ASP A 328 0.21 -19.33 16.56
N ILE A 329 0.08 -19.23 15.22
CA ILE A 329 0.03 -17.98 14.45
C ILE A 329 -1.40 -17.42 14.34
N VAL A 330 -2.42 -18.26 14.48
CA VAL A 330 -3.83 -17.87 14.29
C VAL A 330 -4.36 -16.83 15.30
N PRO A 331 -3.88 -16.78 16.57
CA PRO A 331 -4.26 -15.71 17.50
C PRO A 331 -3.54 -14.37 17.25
N GLU A 332 -2.30 -14.39 16.75
CA GLU A 332 -1.43 -13.21 16.66
C GLU A 332 -1.62 -12.42 15.35
N VAL A 333 -2.02 -13.10 14.26
CA VAL A 333 -2.51 -12.47 13.01
C VAL A 333 -3.81 -11.66 13.22
N LEU A 334 -4.47 -11.82 14.38
CA LEU A 334 -5.72 -11.12 14.73
C LEU A 334 -5.64 -10.34 16.05
N ALA A 335 -4.47 -10.26 16.70
CA ALA A 335 -4.26 -9.47 17.91
C ALA A 335 -4.61 -7.95 17.81
N PRO A 336 -4.67 -7.29 16.63
CA PRO A 336 -5.06 -5.88 16.57
C PRO A 336 -6.56 -5.60 16.58
N TYR A 337 -7.46 -6.57 16.83
CA TYR A 337 -8.92 -6.37 16.79
C TYR A 337 -9.61 -6.24 18.17
N PRO A 338 -9.23 -5.30 19.09
CA PRO A 338 -9.92 -5.18 20.37
C PRO A 338 -11.33 -4.56 20.26
N LYS A 339 -11.76 -4.12 19.05
CA LYS A 339 -13.13 -3.63 18.80
C LYS A 339 -13.92 -4.39 17.76
N LEU A 340 -13.29 -5.19 16.89
CA LEU A 340 -14.02 -6.24 16.17
C LEU A 340 -14.47 -7.33 17.14
N SER A 341 -13.78 -7.57 18.25
CA SER A 341 -14.28 -8.42 19.34
C SER A 341 -15.59 -7.92 19.95
N ARG A 342 -15.94 -6.63 19.83
CA ARG A 342 -17.21 -6.06 20.34
C ARG A 342 -18.31 -5.95 19.27
N HIS A 343 -18.03 -6.18 17.99
CA HIS A 343 -19.05 -6.23 16.92
C HIS A 343 -19.19 -7.62 16.27
N PHE A 344 -18.21 -8.51 16.46
CA PHE A 344 -18.28 -9.94 16.11
C PHE A 344 -18.74 -10.80 17.28
N GLN A 345 -19.25 -10.15 18.33
CA GLN A 345 -20.27 -10.68 19.25
C GLN A 345 -21.70 -10.47 18.68
N SER A 346 -21.86 -10.25 17.37
CA SER A 346 -23.20 -10.29 16.79
C SER A 346 -23.71 -11.73 16.80
N ARG A 347 -25.01 -11.93 17.03
CA ARG A 347 -25.66 -13.25 16.93
C ARG A 347 -25.50 -13.93 15.55
N ILE A 348 -24.92 -13.23 14.56
CA ILE A 348 -24.98 -13.56 13.13
C ILE A 348 -23.70 -14.25 12.64
N PHE A 349 -22.51 -13.97 13.19
CA PHE A 349 -21.26 -14.60 12.75
C PHE A 349 -20.44 -15.13 13.92
N ARG A 350 -19.92 -16.35 13.78
CA ARG A 350 -19.03 -17.01 14.76
C ARG A 350 -17.77 -17.49 14.06
N ARG A 351 -16.71 -17.78 14.81
CA ARG A 351 -15.49 -18.37 14.26
C ARG A 351 -15.39 -19.82 14.73
N ASP A 352 -15.12 -20.73 13.79
CA ASP A 352 -14.78 -22.09 14.13
C ASP A 352 -13.41 -22.11 14.83
N PRO A 353 -13.31 -22.60 16.08
CA PRO A 353 -12.04 -22.65 16.81
C PRO A 353 -10.99 -23.55 16.16
N LEU A 354 -11.40 -24.58 15.42
CA LEU A 354 -10.48 -25.58 14.86
C LEU A 354 -9.98 -25.18 13.47
N SER A 355 -10.88 -24.70 12.61
CA SER A 355 -10.54 -24.34 11.23
C SER A 355 -10.28 -22.84 11.00
N GLY A 356 -10.63 -21.97 11.97
CA GLY A 356 -10.60 -20.52 11.81
C GLY A 356 -11.62 -19.97 10.81
N ARG A 357 -12.51 -20.83 10.27
CA ARG A 357 -13.56 -20.50 9.31
C ARG A 357 -14.60 -19.56 9.93
N LEU A 358 -15.09 -18.61 9.15
CA LEU A 358 -16.18 -17.74 9.58
C LEU A 358 -17.52 -18.45 9.30
N LEU A 359 -18.29 -18.65 10.35
CA LEU A 359 -19.58 -19.31 10.35
C LEU A 359 -20.69 -18.27 10.41
N ALA A 360 -21.56 -18.24 9.41
CA ALA A 360 -22.78 -17.44 9.38
C ALA A 360 -23.92 -18.18 10.07
N GLY A 361 -24.80 -17.42 10.74
CA GLY A 361 -26.00 -17.95 11.38
C GLY A 361 -27.03 -18.48 10.38
N HIS A 362 -26.90 -18.14 9.09
CA HIS A 362 -27.80 -18.58 8.03
C HIS A 362 -27.03 -19.29 6.92
N LYS A 363 -27.55 -20.43 6.44
CA LYS A 363 -26.91 -21.28 5.42
C LYS A 363 -26.63 -20.56 4.10
N LEU A 364 -27.56 -19.73 3.61
CA LEU A 364 -27.32 -18.88 2.42
C LEU A 364 -26.24 -17.83 2.70
N GLY A 365 -26.20 -17.27 3.91
CA GLY A 365 -25.16 -16.30 4.31
C GLY A 365 -23.78 -16.95 4.30
N GLN A 366 -23.70 -18.23 4.68
CA GLN A 366 -22.46 -19.01 4.61
C GLN A 366 -21.97 -19.17 3.17
N VAL A 367 -22.86 -19.52 2.24
CA VAL A 367 -22.54 -19.61 0.80
C VAL A 367 -21.98 -18.30 0.28
N LEU A 368 -22.61 -17.17 0.62
CA LEU A 368 -22.17 -15.85 0.16
C LEU A 368 -20.78 -15.48 0.71
N ILE A 369 -20.49 -15.81 1.97
CA ILE A 369 -19.18 -15.55 2.58
C ILE A 369 -18.09 -16.43 1.99
N ASP A 370 -18.34 -17.73 1.82
CA ASP A 370 -17.35 -18.64 1.24
C ASP A 370 -17.10 -18.31 -0.24
N ALA A 371 -18.14 -17.92 -0.98
CA ALA A 371 -18.01 -17.40 -2.34
C ALA A 371 -17.16 -16.12 -2.38
N ALA A 372 -17.40 -15.17 -1.47
CA ALA A 372 -16.62 -13.94 -1.39
C ALA A 372 -15.15 -14.19 -1.04
N ARG A 373 -14.87 -15.14 -0.14
CA ARG A 373 -13.50 -15.55 0.23
C ARG A 373 -12.77 -16.21 -0.93
N LEU A 374 -13.42 -17.15 -1.62
CA LEU A 374 -12.85 -17.79 -2.81
C LEU A 374 -12.62 -16.76 -3.92
N HIS A 375 -13.58 -15.86 -4.17
CA HIS A 375 -13.41 -14.77 -5.12
C HIS A 375 -12.22 -13.89 -4.77
N GLY A 376 -12.07 -13.49 -3.50
CA GLY A 376 -10.92 -12.72 -3.03
C GLY A 376 -9.59 -13.42 -3.30
N ALA A 377 -9.50 -14.72 -3.02
CA ALA A 377 -8.29 -15.51 -3.32
C ALA A 377 -7.99 -15.59 -4.82
N MET A 378 -9.01 -15.79 -5.66
CA MET A 378 -8.85 -15.82 -7.12
C MET A 378 -8.37 -14.50 -7.69
N VAL A 379 -8.92 -13.39 -7.18
CA VAL A 379 -8.58 -12.04 -7.63
C VAL A 379 -7.13 -11.70 -7.26
N TRP A 380 -6.68 -12.09 -6.07
CA TRP A 380 -5.32 -11.83 -5.60
C TRP A 380 -4.26 -12.76 -6.19
N MET A 381 -4.67 -13.85 -6.85
CA MET A 381 -3.77 -14.87 -7.38
C MET A 381 -2.73 -14.30 -8.35
N ARG A 382 -3.15 -13.35 -9.21
CA ARG A 382 -2.24 -12.67 -10.15
C ARG A 382 -1.08 -12.00 -9.43
N ASP A 383 -1.38 -11.29 -8.36
CA ASP A 383 -0.47 -10.31 -7.75
C ASP A 383 0.48 -11.02 -6.81
N LYS A 384 -0.08 -11.98 -6.06
CA LYS A 384 0.66 -12.98 -5.31
C LYS A 384 1.69 -13.71 -6.18
N SER A 385 1.26 -14.19 -7.36
CA SER A 385 2.14 -14.87 -8.31
C SER A 385 3.19 -13.94 -8.90
N MET A 386 2.85 -12.68 -9.15
CA MET A 386 3.79 -11.67 -9.66
C MET A 386 4.90 -11.40 -8.63
N ILE A 387 4.55 -11.19 -7.36
CA ILE A 387 5.50 -10.93 -6.27
C ILE A 387 6.38 -12.16 -6.05
N ARG A 388 5.79 -13.34 -5.88
CA ARG A 388 6.52 -14.60 -5.70
C ARG A 388 7.57 -14.86 -6.78
N ARG A 389 7.20 -14.61 -8.05
CA ARG A 389 8.05 -14.90 -9.19
C ARG A 389 9.13 -13.86 -9.42
N PHE A 390 8.83 -12.58 -9.21
CA PHE A 390 9.69 -11.49 -9.67
C PHE A 390 10.29 -10.61 -8.57
N LEU A 391 9.88 -10.72 -7.30
CA LEU A 391 10.39 -9.84 -6.23
C LEU A 391 11.91 -9.94 -6.06
N HIS A 392 12.46 -11.15 -6.09
CA HIS A 392 13.90 -11.43 -5.96
C HIS A 392 14.59 -11.75 -7.28
N HIS A 393 13.90 -11.55 -8.41
CA HIS A 393 14.51 -11.72 -9.72
C HIS A 393 15.53 -10.60 -9.96
N ASP A 394 16.52 -10.84 -10.83
CA ASP A 394 17.43 -9.80 -11.29
C ASP A 394 17.30 -9.65 -12.81
N PRO A 395 16.57 -8.64 -13.32
CA PRO A 395 16.02 -7.47 -12.61
C PRO A 395 14.73 -7.71 -11.79
N PRO A 396 14.48 -6.96 -10.70
CA PRO A 396 13.35 -7.21 -9.80
C PRO A 396 12.01 -6.58 -10.23
N LEU A 397 10.95 -7.02 -9.58
CA LEU A 397 9.67 -6.32 -9.49
C LEU A 397 9.73 -5.24 -8.41
N HIS A 398 9.19 -4.06 -8.71
CA HIS A 398 8.99 -2.99 -7.73
C HIS A 398 7.54 -3.05 -7.23
N PRO A 399 7.28 -3.59 -6.02
CA PRO A 399 5.93 -3.68 -5.48
C PRO A 399 5.40 -2.29 -5.11
N ARG A 400 4.07 -2.19 -5.04
CA ARG A 400 3.40 -0.99 -4.54
C ARG A 400 3.71 -0.78 -3.08
N ARG A 401 3.66 0.47 -2.62
CA ARG A 401 4.03 0.83 -1.25
C ARG A 401 2.91 1.56 -0.54
N THR A 402 2.86 1.42 0.77
CA THR A 402 2.04 2.31 1.61
C THR A 402 2.66 3.71 1.66
N LEU A 403 1.84 4.72 1.97
CA LEU A 403 2.35 6.08 2.19
C LEU A 403 3.51 6.09 3.20
N TYR A 404 3.36 5.37 4.31
CA TYR A 404 4.40 5.26 5.33
C TYR A 404 5.70 4.61 4.81
N GLN A 405 5.62 3.52 4.03
CA GLN A 405 6.81 2.90 3.42
C GLN A 405 7.50 3.82 2.40
N ALA A 406 6.77 4.75 1.79
CA ALA A 406 7.37 5.76 0.92
C ALA A 406 8.16 6.81 1.70
N ALA A 407 7.79 7.07 2.97
CA ALA A 407 8.49 7.99 3.87
C ALA A 407 9.65 7.34 4.64
N TYR A 408 9.47 6.09 5.10
CA TYR A 408 10.42 5.39 5.96
C TYR A 408 10.65 3.95 5.52
N THR A 409 11.91 3.53 5.43
CA THR A 409 12.32 2.20 4.95
C THR A 409 12.01 1.05 5.93
N ARG A 410 11.40 1.28 7.10
CA ARG A 410 11.46 0.28 8.20
C ARG A 410 10.30 0.10 9.19
N LYS A 411 9.07 0.54 8.92
CA LYS A 411 7.86 0.05 9.65
C LYS A 411 6.60 0.40 8.86
N SER A 412 5.41 0.02 9.31
CA SER A 412 4.13 0.34 8.66
C SER A 412 3.13 0.75 9.73
N MET A 413 2.45 1.89 9.53
CA MET A 413 1.43 2.40 10.45
C MET A 413 0.02 2.32 9.82
N HIS A 414 -0.98 2.12 10.67
CA HIS A 414 -2.37 1.85 10.31
C HIS A 414 -3.27 3.07 10.53
N TRP A 415 -4.13 3.37 9.56
CA TRP A 415 -5.35 4.14 9.81
C TRP A 415 -6.53 3.22 10.10
N ARG A 416 -7.33 3.60 11.09
CA ARG A 416 -8.60 2.93 11.39
C ARG A 416 -9.67 4.00 11.50
N ASP A 417 -10.49 4.11 10.47
CA ASP A 417 -11.75 4.84 10.55
C ASP A 417 -12.77 3.92 11.26
N ASP A 418 -13.18 4.31 12.46
CA ASP A 418 -13.90 3.46 13.44
C ASP A 418 -15.40 3.80 13.48
N GLN A 419 -15.98 4.45 12.45
CA GLN A 419 -17.36 4.97 12.53
C GLN A 419 -18.39 4.50 11.48
N ASP A 420 -18.06 3.62 10.54
CA ASP A 420 -19.12 3.09 9.65
C ASP A 420 -18.85 1.64 9.21
N SER A 421 -19.43 0.68 9.93
CA SER A 421 -19.31 -0.77 9.70
C SER A 421 -19.93 -1.25 8.36
N ARG A 422 -20.38 -0.33 7.50
CA ARG A 422 -20.94 -0.59 6.17
C ARG A 422 -20.06 -0.09 5.02
N LYS A 423 -18.95 0.62 5.28
CA LYS A 423 -18.06 1.17 4.23
C LYS A 423 -16.77 0.34 4.13
N VAL A 424 -16.33 0.06 2.89
CA VAL A 424 -15.03 -0.58 2.63
C VAL A 424 -13.93 0.38 3.04
N ALA A 425 -13.14 0.02 4.07
CA ALA A 425 -12.01 0.82 4.51
C ALA A 425 -11.03 1.06 3.36
N ARG A 426 -10.68 2.33 3.12
CA ARG A 426 -9.76 2.76 2.06
C ARG A 426 -8.39 3.07 2.65
N ALA A 427 -7.35 2.86 1.85
CA ALA A 427 -5.97 3.16 2.21
C ALA A 427 -5.28 3.96 1.10
N VAL A 428 -4.38 4.87 1.50
CA VAL A 428 -3.55 5.64 0.56
C VAL A 428 -2.30 4.83 0.24
N MET A 429 -2.06 4.62 -1.05
CA MET A 429 -0.92 3.87 -1.57
C MET A 429 -0.10 4.74 -2.53
N VAL A 430 1.18 4.42 -2.65
CA VAL A 430 2.15 5.11 -3.50
C VAL A 430 2.65 4.15 -4.56
N ASP A 431 2.44 4.53 -5.81
CA ASP A 431 2.91 3.82 -7.01
C ASP A 431 3.92 4.69 -7.77
N GLN A 432 4.55 4.12 -8.81
CA GLN A 432 5.38 4.88 -9.75
C GLN A 432 4.89 4.74 -11.17
N LEU A 433 4.88 5.86 -11.88
CA LEU A 433 4.86 5.91 -13.32
C LEU A 433 6.29 5.77 -13.82
N TRP A 434 6.56 4.74 -14.62
CA TRP A 434 7.74 4.70 -15.49
C TRP A 434 7.30 4.94 -16.92
N MET A 435 7.95 5.88 -17.59
CA MET A 435 7.50 6.37 -18.88
C MET A 435 8.68 6.63 -19.79
N TRP A 436 8.57 6.19 -21.04
CA TRP A 436 9.51 6.51 -22.10
C TRP A 436 8.78 7.11 -23.29
N VAL A 437 9.22 8.29 -23.70
CA VAL A 437 8.86 8.89 -24.99
C VAL A 437 9.97 8.52 -25.97
N LEU A 438 9.63 7.83 -27.05
CA LEU A 438 10.58 7.23 -27.99
C LEU A 438 10.37 7.75 -29.41
N ASP A 439 11.49 8.13 -30.05
CA ASP A 439 11.58 8.62 -31.44
C ASP A 439 10.51 9.69 -31.79
N GLY A 440 10.05 10.49 -30.83
CA GLY A 440 8.99 11.49 -31.02
C GLY A 440 7.60 10.96 -31.42
N ARG A 441 7.36 9.65 -31.37
CA ARG A 441 6.12 9.01 -31.89
C ARG A 441 5.49 7.95 -31.00
N SER A 442 6.27 7.33 -30.13
CA SER A 442 5.80 6.23 -29.28
C SER A 442 5.92 6.59 -27.81
N LEU A 443 4.88 6.28 -27.04
CA LEU A 443 4.85 6.41 -25.60
C LEU A 443 4.72 5.00 -24.99
N ILE A 444 5.65 4.63 -24.11
CA ILE A 444 5.56 3.37 -23.35
C ILE A 444 5.48 3.69 -21.87
N THR A 445 4.47 3.19 -21.18
CA THR A 445 4.30 3.35 -19.73
C THR A 445 4.25 2.03 -18.99
N PHE A 446 4.78 2.03 -17.78
CA PHE A 446 4.70 0.94 -16.82
C PHE A 446 4.22 1.54 -15.50
N PHE A 447 3.06 1.08 -15.07
CA PHE A 447 2.54 1.29 -13.73
C PHE A 447 1.47 0.24 -13.45
N PRO A 448 1.25 -0.12 -12.18
CA PRO A 448 0.24 -1.09 -11.85
C PRO A 448 -1.18 -0.69 -12.27
N SER A 449 -1.88 -1.59 -12.94
CA SER A 449 -3.35 -1.51 -13.00
C SER A 449 -3.91 -2.02 -11.67
N ARG A 450 -4.78 -1.25 -11.00
CA ARG A 450 -5.30 -1.58 -9.65
C ARG A 450 -5.65 -3.06 -9.53
N TYR A 451 -5.16 -3.61 -8.45
CA TYR A 451 -5.14 -5.02 -8.12
C TYR A 451 -6.33 -5.29 -7.19
N GLY A 452 -7.24 -6.20 -7.54
CA GLY A 452 -8.35 -6.52 -6.60
C GLY A 452 -9.77 -6.26 -7.09
N VAL A 453 -9.95 -5.49 -8.15
CA VAL A 453 -11.25 -5.13 -8.69
C VAL A 453 -11.21 -5.42 -10.19
N ASP A 454 -12.37 -5.73 -10.78
CA ASP A 454 -12.54 -6.06 -12.20
C ASP A 454 -11.60 -5.23 -13.10
N TYR A 455 -11.21 -5.76 -14.27
CA TYR A 455 -10.29 -5.13 -15.24
C TYR A 455 -10.71 -3.70 -15.68
N ARG A 456 -11.86 -3.25 -15.20
CA ARG A 456 -12.54 -1.98 -15.41
C ARG A 456 -12.95 -1.34 -14.08
N ASP A 457 -12.07 -1.28 -13.08
CA ASP A 457 -12.24 -0.34 -11.97
C ASP A 457 -12.28 1.08 -12.58
N PRO A 458 -13.45 1.78 -12.53
CA PRO A 458 -13.57 3.11 -13.11
C PRO A 458 -12.67 4.13 -12.41
N SER A 459 -12.08 3.77 -11.27
CA SER A 459 -11.18 4.60 -10.49
C SER A 459 -9.70 4.27 -10.64
N GLY A 460 -9.35 3.25 -11.42
CA GLY A 460 -7.97 2.94 -11.76
C GLY A 460 -7.37 3.98 -12.70
N VAL A 461 -6.12 4.40 -12.45
CA VAL A 461 -5.45 5.47 -13.23
C VAL A 461 -5.41 5.14 -14.73
N HIS A 462 -5.10 3.90 -15.09
CA HIS A 462 -5.05 3.50 -16.49
C HIS A 462 -6.44 3.46 -17.16
N GLU A 463 -7.51 3.08 -16.44
CA GLU A 463 -8.87 3.14 -17.00
C GLU A 463 -9.35 4.59 -17.14
N LEU A 464 -8.94 5.49 -16.24
CA LEU A 464 -9.17 6.94 -16.37
C LEU A 464 -8.46 7.50 -17.61
N VAL A 465 -7.21 7.09 -17.86
CA VAL A 465 -6.47 7.42 -19.08
C VAL A 465 -7.24 6.89 -20.30
N LYS A 466 -7.61 5.60 -20.34
CA LYS A 466 -8.39 5.01 -21.45
C LYS A 466 -9.70 5.76 -21.69
N ARG A 467 -10.44 6.09 -20.63
CA ARG A 467 -11.71 6.82 -20.71
C ARG A 467 -11.52 8.23 -21.26
N ARG A 468 -10.47 8.93 -20.80
CA ARG A 468 -10.10 10.24 -21.35
C ARG A 468 -9.76 10.11 -22.83
N LEU A 469 -8.89 9.17 -23.20
CA LEU A 469 -8.47 8.93 -24.60
C LEU A 469 -9.65 8.57 -25.53
N ARG A 470 -10.65 7.81 -25.06
CA ARG A 470 -11.86 7.49 -25.84
C ARG A 470 -12.74 8.71 -26.14
N ASN A 471 -12.74 9.69 -25.23
CA ASN A 471 -13.62 10.85 -25.27
C ASN A 471 -12.88 12.14 -25.65
N LEU A 472 -11.65 12.05 -26.17
CA LEU A 472 -10.86 13.22 -26.55
C LEU A 472 -11.52 13.93 -27.76
N PRO A 473 -11.72 15.26 -27.67
CA PRO A 473 -11.98 16.09 -28.83
C PRO A 473 -10.87 15.93 -29.88
N ARG A 474 -11.23 16.10 -31.15
CA ARG A 474 -10.25 16.11 -32.25
C ARG A 474 -9.30 17.30 -32.07
N GLY A 475 -8.03 17.13 -32.47
CA GLY A 475 -7.01 18.17 -32.40
C GLY A 475 -6.33 18.37 -31.03
N GLN A 476 -6.72 17.64 -29.98
CA GLN A 476 -6.10 17.77 -28.65
C GLN A 476 -4.73 17.06 -28.53
N ILE A 477 -4.49 16.01 -29.32
CA ILE A 477 -3.18 15.35 -29.41
C ILE A 477 -2.55 15.77 -30.73
N ARG A 478 -1.54 16.64 -30.68
CA ARG A 478 -0.76 17.06 -31.85
C ARG A 478 0.59 16.34 -31.92
N THR A 479 1.14 16.01 -30.76
CA THR A 479 2.43 15.35 -30.59
C THR A 479 2.35 14.24 -29.54
N VAL A 480 3.34 13.34 -29.51
CA VAL A 480 3.46 12.34 -28.43
C VAL A 480 3.63 13.00 -27.05
N TYR A 481 4.19 14.22 -27.00
CA TYR A 481 4.37 14.97 -25.76
C TYR A 481 3.03 15.44 -25.18
N ASP A 482 2.05 15.83 -26.02
CA ASP A 482 0.69 16.12 -25.57
C ASP A 482 0.03 14.88 -24.96
N LEU A 483 0.24 13.70 -25.57
CA LEU A 483 -0.23 12.44 -25.02
C LEU A 483 0.44 12.11 -23.67
N ALA A 484 1.75 12.34 -23.55
CA ALA A 484 2.46 12.18 -22.28
C ALA A 484 1.94 13.14 -21.20
N LEU A 485 1.62 14.40 -21.55
CA LEU A 485 0.96 15.34 -20.64
C LEU A 485 -0.41 14.84 -20.18
N ILE A 486 -1.19 14.19 -21.05
CA ILE A 486 -2.48 13.59 -20.66
C ILE A 486 -2.27 12.49 -19.61
N VAL A 487 -1.28 11.62 -19.81
CA VAL A 487 -0.96 10.56 -18.83
C VAL A 487 -0.49 11.17 -17.50
N LEU A 488 0.45 12.12 -17.54
CA LEU A 488 0.95 12.82 -16.36
C LEU A 488 -0.17 13.58 -15.63
N SER A 489 -1.06 14.24 -16.36
CA SER A 489 -2.23 14.94 -15.83
C SER A 489 -3.16 13.98 -15.10
N GLU A 490 -3.46 12.80 -15.64
CA GLU A 490 -4.29 11.83 -14.93
C GLU A 490 -3.57 11.31 -13.67
N VAL A 491 -2.32 10.86 -13.80
CA VAL A 491 -1.52 10.32 -12.69
C VAL A 491 -1.39 11.30 -11.51
N THR A 492 -1.24 12.59 -11.80
CA THR A 492 -1.09 13.64 -10.77
C THR A 492 -2.42 14.06 -10.13
N ASN A 493 -3.54 13.97 -10.87
CA ASN A 493 -4.84 14.45 -10.43
C ASN A 493 -5.75 13.38 -9.81
N VAL A 494 -5.54 12.08 -10.08
CA VAL A 494 -6.44 10.99 -9.62
C VAL A 494 -6.81 11.09 -8.15
N PHE A 495 -5.86 11.52 -7.30
CA PHE A 495 -6.05 11.55 -5.87
C PHE A 495 -6.75 12.81 -5.32
N PHE A 496 -6.73 13.93 -6.07
CA PHE A 496 -7.23 15.24 -5.61
C PHE A 496 -8.45 15.75 -6.39
N ASP A 497 -8.86 15.05 -7.45
CA ASP A 497 -9.98 15.47 -8.30
C ASP A 497 -11.33 15.33 -7.58
N ARG A 498 -11.95 16.47 -7.27
CA ARG A 498 -13.26 16.57 -6.61
C ARG A 498 -14.43 16.16 -7.53
N ALA A 499 -14.24 16.15 -8.84
CA ALA A 499 -15.33 16.01 -9.82
C ALA A 499 -15.49 14.58 -10.38
N LYS A 500 -14.55 13.67 -10.14
CA LYS A 500 -14.51 12.32 -10.76
C LYS A 500 -15.08 11.19 -9.90
N THR A 501 -15.73 11.47 -8.77
CA THR A 501 -16.15 10.44 -7.79
C THR A 501 -17.44 9.71 -8.16
N GLN A 502 -17.41 8.90 -9.23
CA GLN A 502 -18.44 7.87 -9.47
C GLN A 502 -18.39 6.72 -8.42
N ASP A 503 -17.27 6.56 -7.69
CA ASP A 503 -17.00 5.43 -6.78
C ASP A 503 -16.99 5.79 -5.27
N ASN A 504 -17.78 6.77 -4.82
CA ASN A 504 -17.85 7.17 -3.39
C ASN A 504 -16.47 7.38 -2.71
N GLN A 505 -15.43 7.73 -3.47
CA GLN A 505 -14.09 7.90 -2.91
C GLN A 505 -14.08 9.09 -1.94
N PRO A 506 -13.49 8.92 -0.74
CA PRO A 506 -13.42 10.02 0.20
C PRO A 506 -12.54 11.12 -0.38
N GLN A 507 -13.03 12.36 -0.33
CA GLN A 507 -12.21 13.51 -0.66
C GLN A 507 -11.10 13.61 0.38
N VAL A 508 -9.85 13.49 -0.06
CA VAL A 508 -8.69 13.37 0.85
C VAL A 508 -8.58 14.59 1.74
N LEU A 509 -8.70 15.77 1.14
CA LEU A 509 -8.61 17.04 1.85
C LEU A 509 -9.69 17.12 2.93
N ASP A 510 -10.95 16.84 2.59
CA ASP A 510 -12.04 16.79 3.57
C ASP A 510 -11.82 15.74 4.66
N THR A 511 -11.16 14.62 4.33
CA THR A 511 -10.88 13.56 5.31
C THR A 511 -9.86 14.03 6.33
N PHE A 512 -8.78 14.69 5.90
CA PHE A 512 -7.84 15.31 6.83
C PHE A 512 -8.48 16.46 7.61
N GLU A 513 -9.29 17.30 6.97
CA GLU A 513 -10.02 18.37 7.66
C GLU A 513 -10.95 17.83 8.74
N ARG A 514 -11.69 16.75 8.46
CA ARG A 514 -12.56 16.08 9.43
C ARG A 514 -11.75 15.46 10.57
N SER A 515 -10.67 14.72 10.26
CA SER A 515 -9.82 14.11 11.29
C SER A 515 -9.19 15.14 12.22
N ILE A 516 -8.68 16.26 11.68
CA ILE A 516 -8.17 17.38 12.48
C ILE A 516 -9.32 18.00 13.30
N GLY A 517 -10.50 18.19 12.70
CA GLY A 517 -11.69 18.68 13.38
C GLY A 517 -12.15 17.78 14.54
N ASP A 518 -12.10 16.46 14.36
CA ASP A 518 -12.44 15.47 15.39
C ASP A 518 -11.46 15.54 16.56
N ILE A 519 -10.16 15.66 16.30
CA ILE A 519 -9.14 15.84 17.34
C ILE A 519 -9.39 17.15 18.11
N ILE A 520 -9.65 18.26 17.41
CA ILE A 520 -10.00 19.55 18.03
C ILE A 520 -11.25 19.40 18.91
N HIS A 521 -12.27 18.69 18.44
CA HIS A 521 -13.49 18.49 19.20
C HIS A 521 -13.28 17.61 20.44
N GLN A 522 -12.53 16.50 20.32
CA GLN A 522 -12.16 15.66 21.46
C GLN A 522 -11.34 16.45 22.48
N GLN A 523 -10.41 17.29 22.02
CA GLN A 523 -9.65 18.19 22.88
C GLN A 523 -10.57 19.15 23.64
N ALA A 524 -11.52 19.81 22.97
CA ALA A 524 -12.46 20.72 23.60
C ALA A 524 -13.29 20.02 24.69
N ILE A 525 -13.74 18.78 24.43
CA ILE A 525 -14.44 17.96 25.43
C ILE A 525 -13.53 17.65 26.62
N SER A 526 -12.28 17.25 26.38
CA SER A 526 -11.30 16.94 27.43
C SER A 526 -11.01 18.15 28.33
N VAL A 527 -10.86 19.35 27.74
CA VAL A 527 -10.64 20.61 28.47
C VAL A 527 -11.85 20.99 29.32
N ASN A 528 -13.06 20.95 28.77
CA ASN A 528 -14.27 21.29 29.52
C ASN A 528 -14.46 20.34 30.73
N ARG A 529 -14.23 19.04 30.53
CA ARG A 529 -14.23 18.06 31.63
C ARG A 529 -13.18 18.37 32.71
N LEU A 530 -12.00 18.87 32.32
CA LEU A 530 -10.97 19.30 33.27
C LEU A 530 -11.47 20.42 34.14
N GLN A 531 -12.00 21.48 33.53
CA GLN A 531 -12.46 22.66 34.26
C GLN A 531 -13.55 22.29 35.27
N VAL A 532 -14.50 21.45 34.88
CA VAL A 532 -15.54 20.94 35.79
C VAL A 532 -14.96 20.11 36.93
N LEU A 533 -14.02 19.20 36.64
CA LEU A 533 -13.39 18.36 37.67
C LEU A 533 -12.51 19.19 38.62
N SER A 534 -11.73 20.13 38.09
CA SER A 534 -10.88 21.03 38.86
C SER A 534 -11.70 21.92 39.80
N GLY A 535 -12.83 22.47 39.32
CA GLY A 535 -13.76 23.22 40.17
C GLY A 535 -14.36 22.37 41.29
N LYS A 536 -14.74 21.12 40.99
CA LYS A 536 -15.20 20.17 42.02
C LYS A 536 -14.10 19.82 43.02
N ILE A 537 -12.86 19.62 42.57
CA ILE A 537 -11.73 19.31 43.46
C ILE A 537 -11.38 20.50 44.34
N ALA A 538 -11.37 21.74 43.82
CA ALA A 538 -11.18 22.94 44.62
C ALA A 538 -12.23 23.06 45.73
N SER A 539 -13.48 22.68 45.45
CA SER A 539 -14.56 22.62 46.45
C SER A 539 -14.45 21.46 47.46
N VAL A 540 -13.69 20.41 47.13
CA VAL A 540 -13.49 19.21 47.97
C VAL A 540 -12.19 19.29 48.78
N MET A 541 -11.18 20.02 48.30
CA MET A 541 -9.93 20.31 49.03
C MET A 541 -10.19 21.03 50.36
N SER A 542 -11.36 21.64 50.53
CA SER A 542 -11.85 22.27 51.76
C SER A 542 -12.43 21.27 52.77
N LEU A 543 -12.57 19.98 52.44
CA LEU A 543 -13.15 18.95 53.32
C LEU A 543 -12.13 17.88 53.74
N PRO A 544 -12.20 17.36 54.98
CA PRO A 544 -11.26 16.36 55.47
C PRO A 544 -11.78 14.95 55.13
N SER A 545 -11.25 14.30 54.10
CA SER A 545 -11.56 12.86 53.85
C SER A 545 -10.39 12.13 53.21
N SER A 546 -10.11 10.92 53.72
CA SER A 546 -8.88 10.15 53.49
C SER A 546 -8.93 9.12 52.36
N ASP A 547 -10.05 8.94 51.65
CA ASP A 547 -10.24 7.76 50.77
C ASP A 547 -10.46 8.07 49.28
N GLN A 548 -10.20 9.31 48.84
CA GLN A 548 -10.46 9.76 47.45
C GLN A 548 -9.22 9.74 46.53
N SER A 549 -8.07 9.30 47.04
CA SER A 549 -6.77 9.33 46.32
C SER A 549 -6.73 8.37 45.14
N LEU A 550 -7.29 7.16 45.25
CA LEU A 550 -7.22 6.15 44.18
C LEU A 550 -8.10 6.53 42.97
N THR A 551 -9.30 7.05 43.23
CA THR A 551 -10.26 7.49 42.21
C THR A 551 -9.69 8.62 41.36
N TRP A 552 -9.03 9.60 41.99
CA TRP A 552 -8.38 10.70 41.28
C TRP A 552 -7.23 10.22 40.40
N THR A 553 -6.34 9.36 40.93
CA THR A 553 -5.21 8.80 40.17
C THR A 553 -5.67 8.00 38.95
N ILE A 554 -6.73 7.20 39.09
CA ILE A 554 -7.30 6.42 37.97
C ILE A 554 -7.92 7.35 36.91
N HIS A 555 -8.68 8.37 37.31
CA HIS A 555 -9.27 9.33 36.37
C HIS A 555 -8.21 10.16 35.65
N PHE A 556 -7.15 10.58 36.36
CA PHE A 556 -6.02 11.32 35.78
C PHE A 556 -5.20 10.45 34.83
N ALA A 557 -4.83 9.23 35.21
CA ALA A 557 -4.07 8.32 34.33
C ALA A 557 -4.83 7.98 33.03
N ARG A 558 -6.14 7.75 33.13
CA ARG A 558 -7.00 7.50 31.96
C ARG A 558 -7.06 8.72 31.03
N ARG A 559 -6.99 9.93 31.58
CA ARG A 559 -6.97 11.18 30.84
C ARG A 559 -5.64 11.39 30.12
N VAL A 560 -4.52 11.29 30.84
CA VAL A 560 -3.18 11.41 30.25
C VAL A 560 -3.00 10.43 29.11
N ALA A 561 -3.48 9.19 29.26
CA ALA A 561 -3.48 8.21 28.17
C ALA A 561 -4.34 8.61 26.96
N ALA A 562 -5.46 9.30 27.17
CA ALA A 562 -6.30 9.82 26.09
C ALA A 562 -5.64 11.01 25.37
N ASP A 563 -5.01 11.92 26.11
CA ASP A 563 -4.34 13.10 25.53
C ASP A 563 -3.05 12.71 24.79
N ILE A 564 -2.26 11.76 25.33
CA ILE A 564 -1.13 11.14 24.60
C ILE A 564 -1.62 10.51 23.29
N LYS A 565 -2.78 9.86 23.31
CA LYS A 565 -3.34 9.28 22.09
C LYS A 565 -3.69 10.38 21.07
N LEU A 566 -4.36 11.46 21.49
CA LEU A 566 -4.68 12.58 20.59
C LEU A 566 -3.41 13.22 20.00
N HIS A 567 -2.34 13.31 20.79
CA HIS A 567 -1.04 13.81 20.34
C HIS A 567 -0.41 12.88 19.29
N ASN A 568 -0.34 11.57 19.57
CA ASN A 568 0.13 10.59 18.58
C ASN A 568 -0.72 10.60 17.30
N ASP A 569 -2.04 10.76 17.42
CA ASP A 569 -2.96 10.80 16.29
C ASP A 569 -2.70 12.06 15.41
N ILE A 570 -2.46 13.25 16.00
CA ILE A 570 -2.14 14.47 15.22
C ILE A 570 -0.75 14.42 14.60
N ASP A 571 0.25 13.89 15.30
CA ASP A 571 1.61 13.75 14.77
C ASP A 571 1.63 12.79 13.58
N THR A 572 0.86 11.69 13.65
CA THR A 572 0.67 10.79 12.51
C THR A 572 0.04 11.50 11.32
N ILE A 573 -0.91 12.42 11.56
CA ILE A 573 -1.50 13.24 10.48
C ILE A 573 -0.44 14.15 9.85
N ILE A 574 0.39 14.81 10.67
CA ILE A 574 1.46 15.70 10.20
C ILE A 574 2.46 14.91 9.34
N GLU A 575 2.98 13.78 9.83
CA GLU A 575 3.93 12.92 9.09
C GLU A 575 3.39 12.52 7.70
N GLN A 576 2.09 12.27 7.61
CA GLN A 576 1.48 11.88 6.36
C GLN A 576 1.23 13.03 5.40
N LEU A 577 0.85 14.20 5.92
CA LEU A 577 0.79 15.41 5.12
C LEU A 577 2.17 15.76 4.59
N ASP A 578 3.23 15.63 5.40
CA ASP A 578 4.62 15.80 4.96
C ASP A 578 5.02 14.81 3.87
N THR A 579 4.64 13.54 4.01
CA THR A 579 4.92 12.54 2.97
C THR A 579 4.21 12.86 1.66
N MET A 580 2.96 13.31 1.74
CA MET A 580 2.19 13.70 0.56
C MET A 580 2.75 14.97 -0.09
N LEU A 581 3.19 15.94 0.71
CA LEU A 581 3.90 17.14 0.26
C LEU A 581 5.21 16.77 -0.45
N MET A 582 6.01 15.87 0.13
CA MET A 582 7.23 15.34 -0.48
C MET A 582 6.94 14.74 -1.87
N ILE A 583 5.94 13.86 -1.98
CA ILE A 583 5.56 13.25 -3.26
C ILE A 583 5.11 14.31 -4.27
N LYS A 584 4.35 15.32 -3.83
CA LYS A 584 3.89 16.40 -4.71
C LYS A 584 5.04 17.29 -5.20
N ASN A 585 6.00 17.59 -4.34
CA ASN A 585 7.20 18.34 -4.72
C ASN A 585 8.06 17.55 -5.72
N GLN A 586 8.19 16.23 -5.54
CA GLN A 586 8.84 15.36 -6.52
C GLN A 586 8.09 15.36 -7.87
N GLN A 587 6.75 15.38 -7.85
CA GLN A 587 5.95 15.51 -9.08
C GLN A 587 6.20 16.85 -9.78
N ILE A 588 6.31 17.96 -9.04
CA ILE A 588 6.65 19.28 -9.60
C ILE A 588 8.02 19.24 -10.26
N GLU A 589 9.03 18.72 -9.57
CA GLU A 589 10.39 18.63 -10.12
C GLU A 589 10.43 17.85 -11.44
N VAL A 590 9.82 16.66 -11.45
CA VAL A 590 9.77 15.80 -12.63
C VAL A 590 8.97 16.44 -13.76
N MET A 591 7.84 17.08 -13.46
CA MET A 591 7.00 17.76 -14.44
C MET A 591 7.70 18.98 -15.05
N THR A 592 8.39 19.79 -14.24
CA THR A 592 9.16 20.94 -14.71
C THR A 592 10.31 20.50 -15.63
N LYS A 593 11.03 19.44 -15.25
CA LYS A 593 12.08 18.85 -16.11
C LYS A 593 11.48 18.30 -17.41
N PHE A 594 10.34 17.60 -17.35
CA PHE A 594 9.65 17.11 -18.54
C PHE A 594 9.21 18.24 -19.47
N ALA A 595 8.59 19.28 -18.94
CA ALA A 595 8.15 20.44 -19.70
C ALA A 595 9.33 21.13 -20.39
N LYS A 596 10.45 21.32 -19.68
CA LYS A 596 11.69 21.87 -20.25
C LYS A 596 12.25 20.97 -21.35
N ASN A 597 12.43 19.69 -21.06
CA ASN A 597 13.03 18.74 -21.99
C ASN A 597 12.21 18.58 -23.29
N ALA A 598 10.88 18.49 -23.17
CA ALA A 598 9.99 18.43 -24.33
C ALA A 598 9.92 19.76 -25.08
N ALA A 599 9.96 20.90 -24.38
CA ALA A 599 10.06 22.22 -25.00
C ALA A 599 11.35 22.36 -25.83
N ASP A 600 12.49 21.93 -25.30
CA ASP A 600 13.79 21.96 -25.98
C ASP A 600 13.79 21.06 -27.23
N ILE A 601 13.06 19.94 -27.22
CA ILE A 601 12.93 19.06 -28.40
C ILE A 601 11.96 19.65 -29.44
N LEU A 602 10.90 20.32 -29.00
CA LEU A 602 9.92 20.98 -29.88
C LEU A 602 10.48 22.27 -30.50
N ASP A 603 11.38 22.97 -29.79
CA ASP A 603 12.11 24.18 -30.23
C ASP A 603 13.65 24.03 -30.06
N PRO A 604 14.31 23.18 -30.86
CA PRO A 604 15.77 22.96 -30.79
C PRO A 604 16.65 24.22 -30.81
N PRO A 605 16.34 25.26 -31.62
CA PRO A 605 17.17 26.47 -31.65
C PRO A 605 16.81 27.51 -30.58
N GLY A 606 15.81 27.26 -29.72
CA GLY A 606 15.34 28.19 -28.69
C GLY A 606 14.73 29.49 -29.24
N LEU A 607 14.29 29.49 -30.50
CA LEU A 607 13.84 30.67 -31.23
C LEU A 607 12.49 31.21 -30.72
N TRP A 608 11.70 30.39 -30.04
CA TRP A 608 10.38 30.75 -29.51
C TRP A 608 10.37 30.87 -27.98
N HIS A 609 11.50 30.57 -27.33
CA HIS A 609 11.72 30.77 -25.90
C HIS A 609 12.32 32.15 -25.59
N ALA A 610 13.15 32.69 -26.49
CA ALA A 610 13.65 34.06 -26.47
C ALA A 610 12.70 34.95 -27.30
N SER A 611 12.24 36.08 -26.77
CA SER A 611 11.30 36.98 -27.45
C SER A 611 11.94 37.79 -28.60
N THR A 612 12.65 37.13 -29.52
CA THR A 612 13.29 37.78 -30.66
C THR A 612 12.42 37.67 -31.91
N ASN A 613 12.17 38.82 -32.56
CA ASN A 613 11.42 38.97 -33.81
C ASN A 613 12.20 38.36 -35.00
N TRP A 614 12.39 37.04 -35.04
CA TRP A 614 12.96 36.37 -36.22
C TRP A 614 11.83 35.81 -37.10
N SER A 615 11.64 36.41 -38.28
CA SER A 615 10.66 35.95 -39.27
C SER A 615 11.30 34.94 -40.23
N TYR A 616 11.06 33.66 -40.01
CA TYR A 616 11.32 32.62 -41.01
C TYR A 616 9.98 32.12 -41.58
N SER A 617 9.71 32.42 -42.85
CA SER A 617 8.43 32.13 -43.50
C SER A 617 8.40 30.72 -44.10
N GLY A 618 7.72 29.80 -43.43
CA GLY A 618 7.36 28.49 -44.00
C GLY A 618 6.29 27.78 -43.18
N GLU A 619 5.35 27.11 -43.85
CA GLU A 619 4.18 26.41 -43.25
C GLU A 619 4.59 25.43 -42.12
N LYS A 620 5.67 24.67 -42.32
CA LYS A 620 6.20 23.72 -41.32
C LYS A 620 6.76 24.41 -40.05
N SER A 621 7.29 25.62 -40.18
CA SER A 621 7.80 26.41 -39.04
C SER A 621 6.64 26.97 -38.21
N LYS A 622 5.58 27.44 -38.88
CA LYS A 622 4.34 27.89 -38.24
C LYS A 622 3.67 26.76 -37.46
N GLN A 623 3.55 25.57 -38.06
CA GLN A 623 2.99 24.38 -37.39
C GLN A 623 3.78 23.98 -36.14
N ARG A 624 5.11 23.96 -36.22
CA ARG A 624 5.96 23.64 -35.05
C ARG A 624 5.76 24.65 -33.92
N LYS A 625 5.69 25.95 -34.25
CA LYS A 625 5.42 27.01 -33.28
C LYS A 625 4.06 26.82 -32.60
N GLU A 626 3.02 26.50 -33.36
CA GLU A 626 1.68 26.24 -32.79
C GLU A 626 1.66 24.99 -31.90
N ASN A 627 2.35 23.92 -32.29
CA ASN A 627 2.49 22.72 -31.46
C ASN A 627 3.23 23.03 -30.15
N TYR A 628 4.31 23.80 -30.22
CA TYR A 628 5.06 24.25 -29.04
C TYR A 628 4.20 25.10 -28.09
N LEU A 629 3.47 26.09 -28.63
CA LEU A 629 2.60 26.96 -27.82
C LEU A 629 1.46 26.17 -27.16
N HIS A 630 0.84 25.24 -27.90
CA HIS A 630 -0.19 24.34 -27.37
C HIS A 630 0.37 23.46 -26.24
N PHE A 631 1.52 22.83 -26.45
CA PHE A 631 2.19 22.01 -25.46
C PHE A 631 2.52 22.81 -24.19
N LYS A 632 3.14 23.99 -24.35
CA LYS A 632 3.57 24.83 -23.22
C LYS A 632 2.39 25.31 -22.38
N ALA A 633 1.33 25.81 -23.02
CA ALA A 633 0.12 26.23 -22.32
C ALA A 633 -0.49 25.07 -21.49
N ASN A 634 -0.53 23.86 -22.05
CA ASN A 634 -1.04 22.68 -21.34
C ASN A 634 -0.11 22.25 -20.18
N ALA A 635 1.20 22.30 -20.38
CA ALA A 635 2.18 21.98 -19.35
C ALA A 635 2.10 22.95 -18.17
N ASP A 636 2.04 24.26 -18.44
CA ASP A 636 1.92 25.31 -17.43
C ASP A 636 0.61 25.18 -16.64
N ALA A 637 -0.51 24.86 -17.31
CA ALA A 637 -1.79 24.62 -16.65
C ALA A 637 -1.74 23.41 -15.69
N ILE A 638 -1.05 22.33 -16.09
CA ILE A 638 -0.86 21.15 -15.22
C ILE A 638 0.02 21.50 -14.01
N LEU A 639 1.12 22.23 -14.22
CA LEU A 639 2.01 22.67 -13.15
C LEU A 639 1.27 23.56 -12.12
N GLU A 640 0.49 24.53 -12.58
CA GLU A 640 -0.28 25.40 -11.69
C GLU A 640 -1.32 24.62 -10.87
N ASN A 641 -1.94 23.60 -11.46
CA ASN A 641 -2.85 22.71 -10.73
C ASN A 641 -2.11 21.91 -9.64
N ILE A 642 -0.90 21.39 -9.93
CA ILE A 642 -0.09 20.69 -8.93
C ILE A 642 0.34 21.65 -7.80
N HIS A 643 0.77 22.88 -8.12
CA HIS A 643 1.06 23.91 -7.12
C HIS A 643 -0.18 24.25 -6.27
N GLY A 644 -1.36 24.30 -6.87
CA GLY A 644 -2.64 24.47 -6.16
C GLY A 644 -2.86 23.39 -5.10
N HIS A 645 -2.61 22.13 -5.43
CA HIS A 645 -2.71 21.02 -4.49
C HIS A 645 -1.66 21.09 -3.36
N VAL A 646 -0.42 21.50 -3.66
CA VAL A 646 0.62 21.71 -2.64
C VAL A 646 0.19 22.78 -1.64
N ARG A 647 -0.27 23.95 -2.11
CA ARG A 647 -0.77 25.02 -1.24
C ARG A 647 -1.93 24.58 -0.35
N GLN A 648 -2.79 23.68 -0.84
CA GLN A 648 -3.87 23.12 -0.02
C GLN A 648 -3.35 22.19 1.07
N LEU A 649 -2.38 21.32 0.76
CA LEU A 649 -1.76 20.43 1.73
C LEU A 649 -0.95 21.20 2.79
N GLU A 650 -0.22 22.25 2.40
CA GLU A 650 0.51 23.13 3.33
C GLU A 650 -0.43 23.77 4.35
N ARG A 651 -1.60 24.26 3.91
CA ARG A 651 -2.62 24.81 4.81
C ARG A 651 -3.13 23.77 5.81
N LEU A 652 -3.36 22.53 5.38
CA LEU A 652 -3.79 21.46 6.28
C LEU A 652 -2.70 21.09 7.27
N ARG A 653 -1.45 21.03 6.81
CA ARG A 653 -0.30 20.77 7.67
C ARG A 653 -0.15 21.86 8.74
N GLN A 654 -0.18 23.13 8.35
CA GLN A 654 -0.08 24.25 9.29
C GLN A 654 -1.20 24.20 10.34
N ARG A 655 -2.44 23.88 9.93
CA ARG A 655 -3.55 23.69 10.87
C ARG A 655 -3.30 22.52 11.84
N ALA A 656 -2.71 21.42 11.37
CA ALA A 656 -2.37 20.29 12.22
C ALA A 656 -1.24 20.63 13.21
N GLU A 657 -0.22 21.37 12.77
CA GLU A 657 0.87 21.88 13.62
C GLU A 657 0.33 22.82 14.72
N ASP A 658 -0.58 23.74 14.37
CA ASP A 658 -1.25 24.62 15.35
C ASP A 658 -2.00 23.81 16.42
N VAL A 659 -2.64 22.71 16.02
CA VAL A 659 -3.35 21.82 16.95
C VAL A 659 -2.37 21.04 17.81
N SER A 660 -1.29 20.51 17.24
CA SER A 660 -0.25 19.80 17.99
C SER A 660 0.39 20.71 19.04
N ALA A 661 0.78 21.94 18.68
CA ALA A 661 1.33 22.92 19.62
C ALA A 661 0.36 23.28 20.76
N ARG A 662 -0.95 23.35 20.47
CA ARG A 662 -1.99 23.55 21.50
C ARG A 662 -2.11 22.35 22.43
N LEU A 663 -2.04 21.13 21.91
CA LEU A 663 -2.07 19.89 22.69
C LEU A 663 -0.84 19.76 23.58
N GLU A 664 0.36 20.07 23.08
CA GLU A 664 1.60 20.09 23.87
C GLU A 664 1.50 21.05 25.05
N LYS A 665 1.05 22.29 24.79
CA LYS A 665 0.85 23.30 25.84
C LYS A 665 -0.15 22.83 26.90
N GLN A 666 -1.20 22.12 26.49
CA GLN A 666 -2.18 21.55 27.41
C GLN A 666 -1.57 20.42 28.25
N LEU A 667 -0.84 19.49 27.62
CA LEU A 667 -0.17 18.40 28.33
C LEU A 667 0.82 18.92 29.38
N ALA A 668 1.57 19.97 29.04
CA ALA A 668 2.47 20.65 29.97
C ALA A 668 1.71 21.26 31.18
N LEU A 669 0.57 21.90 30.94
CA LEU A 669 -0.27 22.44 32.02
C LEU A 669 -0.82 21.32 32.93
N GLU A 670 -1.21 20.19 32.35
CA GLU A 670 -1.71 19.04 33.11
C GLU A 670 -0.61 18.39 33.96
N GLN A 671 0.61 18.27 33.42
CA GLN A 671 1.78 17.83 34.19
C GLN A 671 2.08 18.79 35.35
N GLN A 672 2.00 20.10 35.12
CA GLN A 672 2.20 21.11 36.16
C GLN A 672 1.14 21.01 37.27
N GLN A 673 -0.14 20.81 36.92
CA GLN A 673 -1.22 20.61 37.88
C GLN A 673 -1.05 19.33 38.70
N ALA A 674 -0.59 18.24 38.07
CA ALA A 674 -0.32 16.99 38.76
C ALA A 674 0.83 17.11 39.76
N SER A 675 1.90 17.83 39.39
CA SER A 675 2.99 18.14 40.31
C SER A 675 2.48 18.93 41.52
N ALA A 676 1.76 20.03 41.27
CA ALA A 676 1.23 20.88 42.34
C ALA A 676 0.30 20.10 43.30
N PHE A 677 -0.50 19.17 42.76
CA PHE A 677 -1.36 18.31 43.56
C PHE A 677 -0.58 17.30 44.41
N ASN A 678 0.45 16.67 43.83
CA ASN A 678 1.33 15.76 44.57
C ASN A 678 2.07 16.51 45.70
N ASP A 679 2.54 17.73 45.44
CA ASP A 679 3.19 18.58 46.43
C ASP A 679 2.23 18.93 47.57
N TRP A 680 0.98 19.28 47.26
CA TRP A 680 -0.05 19.51 48.27
C TRP A 680 -0.34 18.26 49.12
N GLN A 681 -0.42 17.07 48.50
CA GLN A 681 -0.60 15.82 49.24
C GLN A 681 0.57 15.52 50.17
N ASN A 682 1.79 15.73 49.68
CA ASN A 682 3.01 15.55 50.47
C ASN A 682 3.02 16.50 51.66
N ALA A 683 2.68 17.78 51.46
CA ALA A 683 2.55 18.75 52.55
C ALA A 683 1.53 18.29 53.61
N LYS A 684 0.37 17.78 53.20
CA LYS A 684 -0.66 17.28 54.12
C LYS A 684 -0.23 16.00 54.86
N ARG A 685 0.55 15.13 54.22
CA ARG A 685 1.15 13.96 54.87
C ARG A 685 2.21 14.37 55.90
N VAL A 686 3.02 15.37 55.59
CA VAL A 686 4.02 15.94 56.52
C VAL A 686 3.34 16.56 57.73
N GLU A 687 2.26 17.31 57.54
CA GLU A 687 1.48 17.90 58.64
C GLU A 687 0.93 16.81 59.58
N LYS A 688 0.28 15.78 59.03
CA LYS A 688 -0.21 14.63 59.80
C LYS A 688 0.92 13.85 60.49
N ALA A 689 2.06 13.69 59.84
CA ALA A 689 3.24 13.05 60.42
C ALA A 689 3.83 13.88 61.56
N ALA A 690 3.78 15.22 61.48
CA ALA A 690 4.18 16.11 62.56
C ALA A 690 3.23 16.02 63.77
N ASP A 691 1.91 15.98 63.52
CA ASP A 691 0.91 15.72 64.57
C ASP A 691 1.11 14.38 65.25
N GLN A 692 1.32 13.33 64.45
CA GLN A 692 1.60 11.99 64.96
C GLN A 692 2.93 11.94 65.73
N GLY A 693 3.97 12.63 65.22
CA GLY A 693 5.25 12.78 65.91
C GLY A 693 5.10 13.45 67.27
N ARG A 694 4.26 14.50 67.39
CA ARG A 694 3.91 15.13 68.67
C ARG A 694 3.24 14.14 69.62
N ALA A 695 2.27 13.37 69.14
CA ALA A 695 1.59 12.36 69.96
C ALA A 695 2.55 11.25 70.44
N VAL A 696 3.44 10.77 69.56
CA VAL A 696 4.48 9.79 69.91
C VAL A 696 5.44 10.38 70.94
N MET A 697 5.89 11.62 70.76
CA MET A 697 6.77 12.31 71.74
C MET A 697 6.10 12.46 73.11
N MET A 698 4.80 12.77 73.16
CA MET A 698 4.04 12.78 74.42
C MET A 698 3.98 11.38 75.05
N PHE A 699 3.69 10.36 74.25
CA PHE A 699 3.63 8.97 74.72
C PHE A 699 4.98 8.47 75.24
N THR A 700 6.10 8.76 74.56
CA THR A 700 7.44 8.42 75.05
C THR A 700 7.79 9.17 76.34
N SER A 701 7.41 10.44 76.45
CA SER A 701 7.63 11.21 77.69
C SER A 701 6.90 10.59 78.88
N VAL A 702 5.62 10.24 78.71
CA VAL A 702 4.83 9.54 79.73
C VAL A 702 5.44 8.17 80.04
N THR A 703 5.85 7.41 79.03
CA THR A 703 6.44 6.08 79.23
C THR A 703 7.76 6.15 80.01
N ILE A 704 8.65 7.10 79.69
CA ILE A 704 9.93 7.26 80.40
C ILE A 704 9.73 7.59 81.88
N VAL A 705 8.70 8.38 82.23
CA VAL A 705 8.41 8.74 83.63
C VAL A 705 7.72 7.58 84.37
N PHE A 706 6.70 6.98 83.79
CA PHE A 706 5.82 6.05 84.50
C PHE A 706 6.29 4.58 84.46
N LEU A 707 7.14 4.19 83.50
CA LEU A 707 7.64 2.81 83.40
C LEU A 707 8.60 2.45 84.57
N PRO A 708 9.60 3.28 84.94
CA PRO A 708 10.44 3.02 86.11
C PRO A 708 9.64 3.06 87.41
N LEU A 709 8.69 4.00 87.53
CA LEU A 709 7.79 4.10 88.69
C LEU A 709 6.95 2.84 88.87
N SER A 710 6.39 2.29 87.78
CA SER A 710 5.60 1.06 87.81
C SER A 710 6.45 -0.18 88.13
N PHE A 711 7.72 -0.19 87.71
CA PHE A 711 8.68 -1.24 88.07
C PHE A 711 9.05 -1.17 89.56
N MET A 712 9.33 0.03 90.08
CA MET A 712 9.64 0.24 91.50
C MET A 712 8.46 -0.13 92.39
N THR A 713 7.23 0.25 92.04
CA THR A 713 6.04 -0.17 92.80
C THR A 713 5.85 -1.69 92.78
N SER A 714 6.13 -2.37 91.66
CA SER A 714 6.10 -3.83 91.60
C SER A 714 7.19 -4.50 92.44
N LEU A 715 8.40 -3.93 92.49
CA LEU A 715 9.48 -4.41 93.37
C LEU A 715 9.14 -4.23 94.84
N PHE A 716 8.68 -3.03 95.24
CA PHE A 716 8.26 -2.77 96.62
C PHE A 716 7.05 -3.63 97.02
N TRP A 717 6.14 -3.92 96.10
CA TRP A 717 5.03 -4.85 96.32
C TRP A 717 5.53 -6.29 96.57
N ASN A 718 6.50 -6.76 95.78
CA ASN A 718 7.11 -8.08 95.97
C ASN A 718 7.93 -8.18 97.27
N GLU A 719 8.64 -7.12 97.67
CA GLU A 719 9.30 -7.08 98.98
C GLU A 719 8.31 -7.09 100.14
N GLN A 720 7.17 -6.37 100.03
CA GLN A 720 6.11 -6.47 101.03
C GLN A 720 5.49 -7.87 101.11
N GLN A 721 5.31 -8.57 99.99
CA GLN A 721 4.88 -9.98 100.01
C GLN A 721 5.91 -10.89 100.69
N HIS A 722 7.20 -10.71 100.41
CA HIS A 722 8.27 -11.48 101.06
C HIS A 722 8.30 -11.24 102.58
N LEU A 723 8.15 -9.99 103.03
CA LEU A 723 8.04 -9.65 104.46
C LEU A 723 6.78 -10.23 105.11
N TYR A 724 5.65 -10.29 104.39
CA TYR A 724 4.42 -10.92 104.90
C TYR A 724 4.55 -12.44 105.04
N THR A 725 5.25 -13.11 104.11
CA THR A 725 5.52 -14.56 104.21
C THR A 725 6.59 -14.92 105.23
N PHE A 726 7.57 -14.04 105.49
CA PHE A 726 8.60 -14.26 106.52
C PHE A 726 8.07 -14.07 107.95
N ARG A 727 7.02 -13.26 108.14
CA ARG A 727 6.35 -13.08 109.44
C ARG A 727 5.36 -14.21 109.80
N ARG A 728 5.11 -15.14 108.87
CA ARG A 728 4.13 -16.23 109.01
C ARG A 728 4.79 -17.62 109.16
N ARG A 729 6.12 -17.70 109.07
CA ARG A 729 6.96 -18.80 109.58
C ARG A 729 7.63 -18.34 110.84
#